data_AF-A0A1H4S9V0-F1
#
_entry.id   AF-A0A1H4S9V0-F1
#
_cell.length_a   1.000
_cell.length_b   1.000
_cell.length_c   1.000
_cell.angle_alpha   90.00
_cell.angle_beta   90.00
_cell.angle_gamma   90.00
#
_symmetry.space_group_name_H-M   'P 1'
#
loop_
_entity.id
_entity.type
_entity.pdbx_description
1 polymer ?
#
loop_
_entity_poly.entity_id
_entity_poly.type
_entity_poly.pdbx_seq_one_letter_code
_entity_poly.pdbx_strand_id
1 'polypeptide(L)'
;MIRLTINPLLLFIVCCCFSITNLLNAQEVKNYNGPLQIGKYNGKATYTYKIVDNDTVLDGNFLVLRSNLQELLQKQDYSFQFKGSFLDGTANGPWKFQFGEFNSKSQSEVIDYQYRVLVSGVQKTSTGKIKMGKPNGEWTILEEQIEDSEISETLFKSVITFDDGVPQQNFSINNEDYTLVGRFLRDGVAHDEWSLFPTNGIDQSESWFFKDGLLQSIRVNDDNDHKTITAFKDYSGETKTINLDASYIAALDIQFSQEDVNTLHQNNLPKLLKQNALRYQEIDDILSALGKSDFLPEFKVKVPYYPLDSLERDDIDSTVAYYKKARELSESILHNSQLNILKLSDETTAYQYNTVLKIKKDFLTPIQEMVRYDSLSILEYTSRKELLDHVFAEDLPKPNMTIAIEMDSITSTKEYTIPTSTVPSSEATSTSYIKTIAKMGYDGIQAIANEVKETLAQEKRQNELANLEEEIIVQNDSLVMFIDSMGTSLPVNYLAALRQLKSFASATLNDYSKVKSAQNRLTAARSTLTCLKNLNELSVTVSKMPTFKSTIQDSYTDRIWNPFMATLMDEDIKKRITSAYTKILEPYFLKQIEQSLTCENTINLNEQINATYHTVIMLKDNDTKKLERKLKKEKDPSVILEMLNVQNTKQ
;
A
#
# COMPACT_ATOMS: atom_id res chain seq x y z
N MET A 1 5.50 26.72 99.77
CA MET A 1 6.97 26.84 99.65
C MET A 1 7.52 25.46 99.29
N ILE A 2 7.62 25.13 98.00
CA ILE A 2 8.29 23.93 97.49
C ILE A 2 9.07 24.40 96.25
N ARG A 3 10.40 24.44 96.36
CA ARG A 3 11.31 24.72 95.25
C ARG A 3 11.53 23.41 94.49
N LEU A 4 11.06 23.32 93.25
CA LEU A 4 11.49 22.30 92.30
C LEU A 4 12.73 22.81 91.58
N THR A 5 13.88 22.29 91.98
CA THR A 5 15.16 22.45 91.30
C THR A 5 15.15 21.61 90.01
N ILE A 6 14.96 22.27 88.87
CA ILE A 6 15.09 21.64 87.55
C ILE A 6 16.58 21.51 87.24
N ASN A 7 17.01 20.27 87.00
CA ASN A 7 18.39 19.90 86.71
C ASN A 7 18.79 20.44 85.32
N PRO A 8 19.83 21.30 85.20
CA PRO A 8 20.20 21.92 83.91
C PRO A 8 20.65 20.91 82.85
N LEU A 9 21.00 19.68 83.25
CA LEU A 9 21.36 18.60 82.34
C LEU A 9 20.16 18.08 81.51
N LEU A 10 18.94 18.18 82.04
CA LEU A 10 17.73 17.69 81.37
C LEU A 10 17.17 18.70 80.35
N LEU A 11 17.48 19.99 80.53
CA LEU A 11 17.13 21.05 79.57
C LEU A 11 18.02 20.97 78.30
N PHE A 12 19.26 20.48 78.43
CA PHE A 12 20.18 20.33 77.31
C PHE A 12 19.80 19.14 76.39
N ILE A 13 19.29 18.05 76.96
CA ILE A 13 18.85 16.87 76.19
C ILE A 13 17.54 17.16 75.43
N VAL A 14 16.64 17.98 75.98
CA VAL A 14 15.41 18.39 75.27
C VAL A 14 15.70 19.40 74.14
N CYS A 15 16.74 20.24 74.26
CA CYS A 15 17.18 21.09 73.15
C CYS A 15 17.93 20.32 72.03
N CYS A 16 18.65 19.24 72.35
CA CYS A 16 19.33 18.43 71.33
C CYS A 16 18.37 17.52 70.53
N CYS A 17 17.20 17.13 71.08
CA CYS A 17 16.23 16.29 70.37
C CYS A 17 15.22 17.07 69.49
N PHE A 18 15.14 18.40 69.60
CA PHE A 18 14.37 19.25 68.68
C PHE A 18 15.18 19.76 67.46
N SER A 19 16.43 19.29 67.32
CA SER A 19 17.30 19.60 66.18
C SER A 19 17.36 18.47 65.15
N ILE A 20 16.36 17.59 65.11
CA ILE A 20 16.12 16.75 63.94
C ILE A 20 15.52 17.67 62.88
N THR A 21 16.43 18.18 62.07
CA THR A 21 16.20 18.81 60.78
C THR A 21 15.06 18.11 60.05
N ASN A 22 13.89 18.74 60.02
CA ASN A 22 13.00 18.61 58.89
C ASN A 22 13.82 19.09 57.69
N LEU A 23 14.51 18.17 57.03
CA LEU A 23 14.97 18.35 55.66
C LEU A 23 13.69 18.54 54.84
N LEU A 24 13.24 19.78 54.77
CA LEU A 24 12.35 20.25 53.72
C LEU A 24 13.12 19.99 52.43
N ASN A 25 12.87 18.83 51.83
CA ASN A 25 13.15 18.60 50.42
C ASN A 25 12.21 19.51 49.63
N ALA A 26 12.50 20.81 49.63
CA ALA A 26 12.01 21.69 48.60
C ALA A 26 12.65 21.18 47.31
N GLN A 27 11.90 20.39 46.53
CA GLN A 27 12.33 19.98 45.20
C GLN A 27 12.65 21.25 44.41
N GLU A 28 13.90 21.37 44.00
CA GLU A 28 14.41 22.56 43.33
C GLU A 28 13.73 22.70 41.97
N VAL A 29 12.85 23.70 41.84
CA VAL A 29 12.22 24.05 40.56
C VAL A 29 13.29 24.68 39.67
N LYS A 30 13.52 24.08 38.50
CA LYS A 30 14.50 24.51 37.50
C LYS A 30 13.79 25.25 36.38
N ASN A 31 14.55 26.09 35.66
CA ASN A 31 14.05 26.87 34.53
C ASN A 31 14.77 26.44 33.25
N TYR A 32 14.01 26.27 32.18
CA TYR A 32 14.53 26.08 30.82
C TYR A 32 14.27 27.33 29.99
N ASN A 33 15.24 27.72 29.15
CA ASN A 33 15.09 28.75 28.13
C ASN A 33 15.90 28.36 26.89
N GLY A 34 15.22 28.02 25.81
CA GLY A 34 15.86 27.47 24.62
C GLY A 34 14.85 27.03 23.57
N PRO A 35 15.30 26.44 22.45
CA PRO A 35 14.40 25.89 21.44
C PRO A 35 13.62 24.69 22.00
N LEU A 36 12.38 24.52 21.57
CA LEU A 36 11.55 23.34 21.86
C LEU A 36 10.69 23.03 20.63
N GLN A 37 10.59 21.74 20.32
CA GLN A 37 9.68 21.23 19.31
C GLN A 37 8.50 20.52 19.98
N ILE A 38 7.28 20.87 19.58
CA ILE A 38 6.02 20.28 20.04
C ILE A 38 5.25 19.85 18.79
N GLY A 39 5.28 18.56 18.47
CA GLY A 39 4.72 18.06 17.20
C GLY A 39 5.32 18.81 15.98
N LYS A 40 4.45 19.49 15.23
CA LYS A 40 4.83 20.32 14.06
C LYS A 40 5.37 21.72 14.42
N TYR A 41 5.24 22.15 15.67
CA TYR A 41 5.58 23.50 16.12
C TYR A 41 7.00 23.56 16.66
N ASN A 42 7.84 24.43 16.10
CA ASN A 42 9.20 24.68 16.58
C ASN A 42 9.35 26.16 16.96
N GLY A 43 9.73 26.41 18.22
CA GLY A 43 9.79 27.77 18.76
C GLY A 43 10.73 27.89 19.95
N LYS A 44 10.81 29.09 20.51
CA LYS A 44 11.57 29.36 21.74
C LYS A 44 10.67 29.14 22.94
N ALA A 45 11.10 28.25 23.83
CA ALA A 45 10.40 27.88 25.05
C ALA A 45 11.02 28.54 26.29
N THR A 46 10.18 28.84 27.25
CA THR A 46 10.53 29.22 28.62
C THR A 46 9.57 28.53 29.56
N TYR A 47 10.07 27.59 30.37
CA TYR A 47 9.23 26.84 31.30
C TYR A 47 9.96 26.43 32.57
N THR A 48 9.18 26.09 33.59
CA THR A 48 9.67 25.58 34.87
C THR A 48 9.42 24.07 34.98
N TYR A 49 10.34 23.35 35.62
CA TYR A 49 10.27 21.88 35.77
C TYR A 49 10.91 21.38 37.06
N LYS A 50 10.54 20.17 37.47
CA LYS A 50 11.15 19.40 38.55
C LYS A 50 11.83 18.16 37.98
N ILE A 51 12.81 17.62 38.70
CA ILE A 51 13.38 16.31 38.40
C ILE A 51 12.81 15.30 39.39
N VAL A 52 12.06 14.33 38.89
CA VAL A 52 11.46 13.24 39.68
C VAL A 52 11.94 11.92 39.08
N ASP A 53 12.60 11.08 39.86
CA ASP A 53 13.13 9.78 39.43
C ASP A 53 13.99 9.85 38.14
N ASN A 54 14.85 10.87 38.04
CA ASN A 54 15.66 11.20 36.86
C ASN A 54 14.88 11.61 35.59
N ASP A 55 13.58 11.84 35.68
CA ASP A 55 12.75 12.36 34.60
C ASP A 55 12.44 13.87 34.79
N THR A 56 12.21 14.57 33.69
CA THR A 56 11.88 15.99 33.66
C THR A 56 10.36 16.17 33.68
N VAL A 57 9.83 16.64 34.81
CA VAL A 57 8.39 16.86 35.00
C VAL A 57 8.09 18.35 34.92
N LEU A 58 7.28 18.76 33.94
CA LEU A 58 6.84 20.15 33.80
C LEU A 58 6.03 20.58 35.03
N ASP A 59 6.40 21.70 35.65
CA ASP A 59 5.71 22.18 36.84
C ASP A 59 5.89 23.68 37.02
N GLY A 60 4.78 24.43 36.96
CA GLY A 60 4.72 25.89 36.95
C GLY A 60 4.47 26.49 35.56
N ASN A 61 4.97 27.70 35.31
CA ASN A 61 4.65 28.46 34.09
C ASN A 61 5.27 27.84 32.84
N PHE A 62 4.53 27.92 31.73
CA PHE A 62 4.95 27.42 30.44
C PHE A 62 4.66 28.45 29.34
N LEU A 63 5.65 28.73 28.51
CA LEU A 63 5.55 29.61 27.35
C LEU A 63 6.38 29.04 26.20
N VAL A 64 5.78 28.90 25.02
CA VAL A 64 6.51 28.67 23.77
C VAL A 64 5.99 29.63 22.74
N LEU A 65 6.88 30.29 22.01
CA LEU A 65 6.49 31.20 20.95
C LEU A 65 7.44 31.13 19.76
N ARG A 66 6.90 31.43 18.59
CA ARG A 66 7.63 31.74 17.37
C ARG A 66 7.01 32.99 16.76
N SER A 67 7.87 33.94 16.41
CA SER A 67 7.57 35.09 15.58
C SER A 67 8.80 35.38 14.75
N ASN A 68 8.70 35.44 13.42
CA ASN A 68 9.84 35.77 12.57
C ASN A 68 9.60 37.09 11.84
N LEU A 69 10.11 38.17 12.43
CA LEU A 69 10.00 39.51 11.87
C LEU A 69 10.60 39.62 10.45
N GLN A 70 11.64 38.83 10.14
CA GLN A 70 12.27 38.85 8.82
C GLN A 70 11.40 38.16 7.76
N GLU A 71 10.74 37.06 8.12
CA GLU A 71 9.74 36.39 7.27
C GLU A 71 8.52 37.31 7.06
N LEU A 72 8.06 37.98 8.12
CA LEU A 72 6.98 38.97 8.02
C LEU A 72 7.32 40.10 7.04
N LEU A 73 8.54 40.63 7.09
CA LEU A 73 9.04 41.65 6.16
C LEU A 73 9.24 41.11 4.72
N GLN A 74 9.36 39.79 4.54
CA GLN A 74 9.36 39.12 3.23
C GLN A 74 7.95 38.76 2.75
N LYS A 75 6.92 39.35 3.37
CA LYS A 75 5.48 39.27 3.06
C LYS A 75 4.76 37.99 3.48
N GLN A 76 5.36 37.11 4.28
CA GLN A 76 4.65 35.96 4.85
C GLN A 76 5.31 35.51 6.16
N ASP A 77 4.58 35.55 7.28
CA ASP A 77 5.01 34.99 8.57
C ASP A 77 4.00 33.96 9.07
N TYR A 78 4.53 32.91 9.68
CA TYR A 78 3.76 31.96 10.46
C TYR A 78 4.21 32.06 11.92
N SER A 79 3.29 32.53 12.77
CA SER A 79 3.53 32.79 14.18
C SER A 79 2.63 31.91 15.06
N PHE A 80 3.14 31.59 16.25
CA PHE A 80 2.32 30.93 17.27
C PHE A 80 2.83 31.25 18.68
N GLN A 81 1.93 31.12 19.65
CA GLN A 81 2.21 31.24 21.07
C GLN A 81 1.35 30.27 21.87
N PHE A 82 1.99 29.44 22.69
CA PHE A 82 1.34 28.60 23.69
C PHE A 82 1.74 29.10 25.06
N LYS A 83 0.76 29.46 25.89
CA LYS A 83 0.99 30.00 27.23
C LYS A 83 0.04 29.33 28.21
N GLY A 84 0.59 28.82 29.30
CA GLY A 84 -0.20 28.25 30.38
C GLY A 84 0.67 27.83 31.56
N SER A 85 0.22 26.80 32.25
CA SER A 85 0.96 26.22 33.38
C SER A 85 0.73 24.72 33.50
N PHE A 86 1.69 24.06 34.13
CA PHE A 86 1.62 22.66 34.52
C PHE A 86 1.58 22.56 36.05
N LEU A 87 0.94 21.51 36.54
CA LEU A 87 1.03 21.04 37.91
C LEU A 87 1.42 19.56 37.85
N ASP A 88 2.60 19.24 38.38
CA ASP A 88 3.14 17.87 38.44
C ASP A 88 3.01 17.10 37.09
N GLY A 89 3.44 17.74 36.00
CA GLY A 89 3.47 17.16 34.66
C GLY A 89 2.14 17.19 33.91
N THR A 90 1.09 17.75 34.50
CA THR A 90 -0.25 17.81 33.90
C THR A 90 -0.67 19.26 33.67
N ALA A 91 -1.22 19.57 32.50
CA ALA A 91 -1.66 20.92 32.18
C ALA A 91 -2.75 21.39 33.17
N ASN A 92 -2.57 22.58 33.73
CA ASN A 92 -3.46 23.09 34.78
C ASN A 92 -3.46 24.63 34.83
N GLY A 93 -4.58 25.25 35.19
CA GLY A 93 -4.74 26.70 35.25
C GLY A 93 -5.17 27.32 33.92
N PRO A 94 -5.02 28.64 33.73
CA PRO A 94 -5.43 29.33 32.51
C PRO A 94 -4.46 29.01 31.36
N TRP A 95 -5.02 28.68 30.19
CA TRP A 95 -4.28 28.39 28.97
C TRP A 95 -4.73 29.29 27.82
N LYS A 96 -3.76 29.69 26.99
CA LYS A 96 -3.94 30.42 25.75
C LYS A 96 -3.09 29.80 24.65
N PHE A 97 -3.73 29.41 23.57
CA PHE A 97 -3.11 29.02 22.31
C PHE A 97 -3.41 30.09 21.29
N GLN A 98 -2.40 30.59 20.59
CA GLN A 98 -2.56 31.60 19.57
C GLN A 98 -1.73 31.19 18.34
N PHE A 99 -2.32 31.32 17.17
CA PHE A 99 -1.71 31.06 15.87
C PHE A 99 -2.01 32.23 14.95
N GLY A 100 -1.09 32.52 14.04
CA GLY A 100 -1.27 33.60 13.08
C GLY A 100 -0.52 33.36 11.79
N GLU A 101 -1.22 33.47 10.68
CA GLU A 101 -0.67 33.50 9.33
C GLU A 101 -0.88 34.90 8.78
N PHE A 102 0.22 35.66 8.65
CA PHE A 102 0.16 37.08 8.38
C PHE A 102 1.02 37.47 7.18
N ASN A 103 0.51 38.40 6.38
CA ASN A 103 1.22 39.06 5.31
C ASN A 103 1.32 40.56 5.63
N SER A 104 2.51 41.14 5.50
CA SER A 104 2.70 42.58 5.68
C SER A 104 2.26 43.35 4.42
N LYS A 105 1.47 44.41 4.57
CA LYS A 105 1.36 45.43 3.51
C LYS A 105 2.59 46.34 3.55
N SER A 106 2.97 46.92 2.42
CA SER A 106 4.14 47.81 2.30
C SER A 106 3.99 49.17 3.00
N GLN A 107 2.88 49.39 3.70
CA GLN A 107 2.58 50.62 4.42
C GLN A 107 2.83 50.38 5.92
N SER A 108 3.69 51.20 6.49
CA SER A 108 4.00 51.20 7.92
C SER A 108 3.48 52.49 8.54
N GLU A 109 2.88 52.38 9.71
CA GLU A 109 2.43 53.54 10.47
C GLU A 109 3.42 53.88 11.57
N VAL A 110 3.59 55.16 11.88
CA VAL A 110 4.40 55.62 13.00
C VAL A 110 3.46 55.96 14.15
N ILE A 111 3.44 55.10 15.17
CA ILE A 111 2.70 55.32 16.41
C ILE A 111 3.72 55.29 17.56
N ASP A 112 3.70 56.32 18.42
CA ASP A 112 4.61 56.45 19.58
C ASP A 112 6.11 56.29 19.25
N TYR A 113 6.56 56.89 18.14
CA TYR A 113 7.94 56.79 17.64
C TYR A 113 8.39 55.35 17.28
N GLN A 114 7.45 54.42 17.10
CA GLN A 114 7.70 53.06 16.62
C GLN A 114 7.07 52.86 15.25
N TYR A 115 7.84 52.32 14.30
CA TYR A 115 7.30 51.85 13.02
C TYR A 115 6.52 50.55 13.26
N ARG A 116 5.21 50.58 13.04
CA ARG A 116 4.34 49.41 13.07
C ARG A 116 4.04 48.97 11.65
N VAL A 117 4.28 47.70 11.37
CA VAL A 117 3.92 47.07 10.09
C VAL A 117 2.48 46.60 10.20
N LEU A 118 1.62 47.08 9.31
CA LEU A 118 0.25 46.60 9.25
C LEU A 118 0.20 45.20 8.63
N VAL A 119 -0.54 44.30 9.27
CA VAL A 119 -0.64 42.90 8.85
C VAL A 119 -2.07 42.54 8.47
N SER A 120 -2.20 41.71 7.44
CA SER A 120 -3.46 41.09 7.05
C SER A 120 -3.28 39.57 7.01
N GLY A 121 -4.30 38.81 7.38
CA GLY A 121 -4.23 37.35 7.41
C GLY A 121 -5.22 36.73 8.38
N VAL A 122 -4.96 35.51 8.84
CA VAL A 122 -5.86 34.79 9.76
C VAL A 122 -5.21 34.65 11.12
N GLN A 123 -5.94 35.00 12.17
CA GLN A 123 -5.54 34.77 13.55
C GLN A 123 -6.49 33.77 14.20
N LYS A 124 -5.92 32.76 14.87
CA LYS A 124 -6.66 31.81 15.69
C LYS A 124 -6.25 31.93 17.15
N THR A 125 -7.21 32.02 18.06
CA THR A 125 -7.00 32.07 19.51
C THR A 125 -7.92 31.09 20.22
N SER A 126 -7.35 30.24 21.08
CA SER A 126 -8.09 29.36 21.97
C SER A 126 -7.72 29.66 23.43
N THR A 127 -8.71 29.97 24.26
CA THR A 127 -8.49 30.34 25.66
C THR A 127 -9.49 29.69 26.59
N GLY A 128 -9.02 29.25 27.75
CA GLY A 128 -9.88 28.74 28.82
C GLY A 128 -9.05 28.28 30.01
N LYS A 129 -9.67 27.57 30.95
CA LYS A 129 -8.94 26.96 32.07
C LYS A 129 -8.85 25.45 31.87
N ILE A 130 -7.72 24.89 32.21
CA ILE A 130 -7.51 23.44 32.30
C ILE A 130 -7.45 23.07 33.77
N LYS A 131 -8.07 21.97 34.15
CA LYS A 131 -7.97 21.38 35.48
C LYS A 131 -7.50 19.94 35.31
N MET A 132 -6.27 19.66 35.75
CA MET A 132 -5.66 18.33 35.66
C MET A 132 -5.81 17.67 34.27
N GLY A 133 -5.48 18.42 33.21
CA GLY A 133 -5.51 17.93 31.83
C GLY A 133 -6.85 18.06 31.11
N LYS A 134 -7.94 18.39 31.82
CA LYS A 134 -9.30 18.50 31.26
C LYS A 134 -9.77 19.95 31.10
N PRO A 135 -10.60 20.29 30.09
CA PRO A 135 -11.17 21.62 29.98
C PRO A 135 -12.10 21.90 31.17
N ASN A 136 -12.04 23.12 31.69
CA ASN A 136 -12.82 23.55 32.84
C ASN A 136 -13.17 25.04 32.73
N GLY A 137 -14.37 25.41 33.14
CA GLY A 137 -14.93 26.74 32.91
C GLY A 137 -15.19 27.02 31.43
N GLU A 138 -15.38 28.29 31.10
CA GLU A 138 -15.61 28.72 29.73
C GLU A 138 -14.34 28.57 28.88
N TRP A 139 -14.48 27.88 27.76
CA TRP A 139 -13.51 27.79 26.69
C TRP A 139 -14.04 28.53 25.47
N THR A 140 -13.22 29.45 24.96
CA THR A 140 -13.47 30.20 23.73
C THR A 140 -12.41 29.83 22.70
N ILE A 141 -12.84 29.36 21.55
CA ILE A 141 -12.01 29.21 20.34
C ILE A 141 -12.50 30.24 19.33
N LEU A 142 -11.60 31.03 18.78
CA LEU A 142 -11.90 32.15 17.91
C LEU A 142 -10.93 32.14 16.73
N GLU A 143 -11.44 32.34 15.53
CA GLU A 143 -10.70 32.45 14.28
C GLU A 143 -11.21 33.68 13.53
N GLU A 144 -10.30 34.60 13.25
CA GLU A 144 -10.60 35.94 12.78
C GLU A 144 -9.76 36.26 11.55
N GLN A 145 -10.40 36.88 10.56
CA GLN A 145 -9.72 37.56 9.48
C GLN A 145 -9.26 38.93 9.97
N ILE A 146 -7.97 39.18 9.85
CA ILE A 146 -7.33 40.44 10.18
C ILE A 146 -7.07 41.19 8.87
N GLU A 147 -7.50 42.45 8.80
CA GLU A 147 -7.15 43.37 7.72
C GLU A 147 -6.54 44.63 8.32
N ASP A 148 -5.33 44.99 7.87
CA ASP A 148 -4.64 46.19 8.33
C ASP A 148 -4.50 46.27 9.87
N SER A 149 -4.27 45.10 10.49
CA SER A 149 -4.18 44.89 11.95
C SER A 149 -5.47 45.11 12.73
N GLU A 150 -6.62 45.22 12.05
CA GLU A 150 -7.95 45.25 12.64
C GLU A 150 -8.73 43.98 12.30
N ILE A 151 -9.66 43.59 13.18
CA ILE A 151 -10.52 42.43 12.93
C ILE A 151 -11.55 42.84 11.88
N SER A 152 -11.51 42.20 10.71
CA SER A 152 -12.46 42.41 9.62
C SER A 152 -13.67 41.48 9.76
N GLU A 153 -13.42 40.20 10.02
CA GLU A 153 -14.45 39.17 10.05
C GLU A 153 -14.13 38.05 11.08
N THR A 154 -15.16 37.45 11.67
CA THR A 154 -15.02 36.23 12.48
C THR A 154 -15.35 35.02 11.61
N LEU A 155 -14.33 34.24 11.25
CA LEU A 155 -14.44 33.05 10.40
C LEU A 155 -15.00 31.86 11.19
N PHE A 156 -14.66 31.78 12.48
CA PHE A 156 -15.18 30.76 13.39
C PHE A 156 -15.14 31.22 14.84
N LYS A 157 -16.15 30.85 15.62
CA LYS A 157 -16.15 31.02 17.06
C LYS A 157 -16.88 29.86 17.75
N SER A 158 -16.34 29.38 18.85
CA SER A 158 -16.93 28.35 19.70
C SER A 158 -16.79 28.77 21.15
N VAL A 159 -17.88 28.74 21.89
CA VAL A 159 -17.94 29.09 23.32
C VAL A 159 -18.69 27.98 24.04
N ILE A 160 -17.98 27.28 24.92
CA ILE A 160 -18.49 26.12 25.66
C ILE A 160 -18.01 26.18 27.10
N THR A 161 -18.92 25.96 28.05
CA THR A 161 -18.56 25.87 29.46
C THR A 161 -18.40 24.41 29.87
N PHE A 162 -17.29 24.11 30.55
CA PHE A 162 -16.97 22.78 31.04
C PHE A 162 -16.91 22.74 32.57
N ASP A 163 -17.19 21.57 33.13
CA ASP A 163 -16.88 21.20 34.51
C ASP A 163 -16.13 19.87 34.47
N ASP A 164 -14.84 19.91 34.82
CA ASP A 164 -13.97 18.73 34.84
C ASP A 164 -14.01 17.88 33.55
N GLY A 165 -14.00 18.52 32.38
CA GLY A 165 -14.07 17.86 31.06
C GLY A 165 -15.48 17.72 30.48
N VAL A 166 -16.52 17.85 31.32
CA VAL A 166 -17.91 17.65 30.92
C VAL A 166 -18.51 18.98 30.43
N PRO A 167 -19.01 19.08 29.18
CA PRO A 167 -19.70 20.28 28.71
C PRO A 167 -21.01 20.47 29.49
N GLN A 168 -21.36 21.70 29.84
CA GLN A 168 -22.59 21.98 30.58
C GLN A 168 -23.22 23.29 30.11
N GLN A 169 -24.51 23.46 30.38
CA GLN A 169 -25.27 24.68 30.10
C GLN A 169 -25.34 24.97 28.59
N ASN A 170 -25.50 26.25 28.23
CA ASN A 170 -25.62 26.67 26.85
C ASN A 170 -24.25 26.70 26.18
N PHE A 171 -24.21 26.35 24.91
CA PHE A 171 -23.03 26.53 24.06
C PHE A 171 -23.42 27.29 22.79
N SER A 172 -22.42 27.89 22.14
CA SER A 172 -22.59 28.51 20.84
C SER A 172 -21.38 28.18 19.97
N ILE A 173 -21.64 27.76 18.73
CA ILE A 173 -20.62 27.53 17.70
C ILE A 173 -21.09 28.25 16.45
N ASN A 174 -20.28 29.11 15.88
CA ASN A 174 -20.60 29.79 14.63
C ASN A 174 -19.40 29.76 13.68
N ASN A 175 -19.70 29.72 12.39
CA ASN A 175 -18.76 29.99 11.30
C ASN A 175 -19.33 31.09 10.40
N GLU A 176 -18.72 31.32 9.24
CA GLU A 176 -19.21 32.31 8.25
C GLU A 176 -20.68 32.06 7.86
N ASP A 177 -21.05 30.80 7.68
CA ASP A 177 -22.33 30.41 7.11
C ASP A 177 -23.44 30.25 8.15
N TYR A 178 -23.11 29.76 9.35
CA TYR A 178 -24.09 29.29 10.34
C TYR A 178 -23.72 29.61 11.79
N THR A 179 -24.74 29.72 12.63
CA THR A 179 -24.67 29.79 14.09
C THR A 179 -25.50 28.67 14.70
N LEU A 180 -24.85 27.75 15.40
CA LEU A 180 -25.42 26.70 16.22
C LEU A 180 -25.47 27.15 17.69
N VAL A 181 -26.65 27.03 18.30
CA VAL A 181 -26.86 27.22 19.74
C VAL A 181 -27.58 26.01 20.29
N GLY A 182 -27.18 25.55 21.47
CA GLY A 182 -27.84 24.45 22.14
C GLY A 182 -27.51 24.39 23.62
N ARG A 183 -28.01 23.35 24.29
CA ARG A 183 -27.79 23.13 25.72
C ARG A 183 -27.36 21.70 26.03
N PHE A 184 -26.47 21.56 27.00
CA PHE A 184 -26.14 20.31 27.67
C PHE A 184 -26.71 20.28 29.10
N LEU A 185 -27.07 19.09 29.56
CA LEU A 185 -27.30 18.80 30.98
C LEU A 185 -25.97 18.83 31.76
N ARG A 186 -26.05 18.72 33.09
CA ARG A 186 -24.86 18.75 33.98
C ARG A 186 -23.91 17.56 33.77
N ASP A 187 -24.40 16.48 33.18
CA ASP A 187 -23.64 15.28 32.86
C ASP A 187 -23.08 15.27 31.42
N GLY A 188 -23.26 16.37 30.68
CA GLY A 188 -22.77 16.52 29.30
C GLY A 188 -23.70 16.00 28.23
N VAL A 189 -24.90 15.56 28.61
CA VAL A 189 -25.88 14.99 27.70
C VAL A 189 -26.67 16.11 26.98
N ALA A 190 -26.78 16.01 25.66
CA ALA A 190 -27.54 16.94 24.83
C ALA A 190 -29.02 17.03 25.26
N HIS A 191 -29.58 18.24 25.29
CA HIS A 191 -30.94 18.45 25.77
C HIS A 191 -31.60 19.70 25.19
N ASP A 192 -32.93 19.74 25.23
CA ASP A 192 -33.78 20.76 24.63
C ASP A 192 -33.52 20.89 23.12
N GLU A 193 -33.65 22.10 22.58
CA GLU A 193 -33.47 22.39 21.17
C GLU A 193 -32.03 22.81 20.90
N TRP A 194 -31.43 22.21 19.88
CA TRP A 194 -30.20 22.66 19.26
C TRP A 194 -30.55 23.27 17.91
N SER A 195 -30.42 24.58 17.79
CA SER A 195 -30.86 25.34 16.61
C SER A 195 -29.66 25.84 15.82
N LEU A 196 -29.65 25.53 14.52
CA LEU A 196 -28.72 26.03 13.53
C LEU A 196 -29.41 27.10 12.69
N PHE A 197 -28.87 28.32 12.75
CA PHE A 197 -29.35 29.48 11.98
C PHE A 197 -28.32 29.85 10.94
N PRO A 198 -28.71 30.18 9.69
CA PRO A 198 -27.78 30.75 8.73
C PRO A 198 -27.48 32.21 9.08
N THR A 199 -26.22 32.60 8.91
CA THR A 199 -25.74 33.94 9.25
C THR A 199 -26.38 35.02 8.35
N ASN A 200 -26.75 34.68 7.12
CA ASN A 200 -27.44 35.59 6.20
C ASN A 200 -28.94 35.79 6.51
N GLY A 201 -29.52 34.96 7.39
CA GLY A 201 -30.94 34.99 7.77
C GLY A 201 -31.94 34.66 6.67
N ILE A 202 -31.47 34.18 5.50
CA ILE A 202 -32.29 33.85 4.32
C ILE A 202 -32.32 32.34 4.08
N ASP A 203 -31.25 31.62 4.44
CA ASP A 203 -31.20 30.18 4.16
C ASP A 203 -32.07 29.35 5.13
N GLN A 204 -32.14 28.05 4.83
CA GLN A 204 -32.83 27.05 5.64
C GLN A 204 -32.27 26.98 7.08
N SER A 205 -33.17 26.99 8.06
CA SER A 205 -32.82 26.72 9.47
C SER A 205 -33.11 25.28 9.86
N GLU A 206 -32.29 24.74 10.75
CA GLU A 206 -32.36 23.35 11.21
C GLU A 206 -32.43 23.32 12.75
N SER A 207 -33.32 22.51 13.33
CA SER A 207 -33.49 22.40 14.78
C SER A 207 -33.57 20.94 15.19
N TRP A 208 -32.68 20.50 16.08
CA TRP A 208 -32.64 19.14 16.62
C TRP A 208 -33.21 19.17 18.05
N PHE A 209 -34.23 18.36 18.30
CA PHE A 209 -34.92 18.32 19.59
C PHE A 209 -34.47 17.09 20.39
N PHE A 210 -33.79 17.32 21.50
CA PHE A 210 -33.32 16.28 22.40
C PHE A 210 -34.14 16.23 23.68
N LYS A 211 -34.41 15.01 24.15
CA LYS A 211 -34.97 14.75 25.47
C LYS A 211 -34.06 13.81 26.22
N ASP A 212 -33.37 14.35 27.22
CA ASP A 212 -32.43 13.59 28.06
C ASP A 212 -31.40 12.81 27.22
N GLY A 213 -30.84 13.46 26.19
CA GLY A 213 -29.85 12.88 25.27
C GLY A 213 -30.41 12.17 24.06
N LEU A 214 -31.67 11.72 24.11
CA LEU A 214 -32.29 11.00 23.00
C LEU A 214 -32.90 12.01 22.01
N LEU A 215 -32.46 11.95 20.76
CA LEU A 215 -33.04 12.75 19.68
C LEU A 215 -34.51 12.34 19.47
N GLN A 216 -35.41 13.32 19.47
CA GLN A 216 -36.85 13.14 19.29
C GLN A 216 -37.27 13.48 17.87
N SER A 217 -36.75 14.59 17.34
CA SER A 217 -37.07 15.05 15.99
C SER A 217 -36.04 16.02 15.46
N ILE A 218 -35.99 16.14 14.14
CA ILE A 218 -35.28 17.17 13.40
C ILE A 218 -36.32 17.98 12.65
N ARG A 219 -36.35 19.30 12.86
CA ARG A 219 -37.19 20.23 12.11
C ARG A 219 -36.32 21.03 11.17
N VAL A 220 -36.72 21.05 9.91
CA VAL A 220 -36.07 21.82 8.85
C VAL A 220 -37.09 22.84 8.33
N ASN A 221 -36.76 24.12 8.41
CA ASN A 221 -37.63 25.21 7.97
C ASN A 221 -37.06 25.87 6.71
N ASP A 222 -37.83 25.85 5.63
CA ASP A 222 -37.60 26.64 4.41
C ASP A 222 -38.67 27.75 4.32
N ASP A 223 -38.45 28.77 3.49
CA ASP A 223 -39.20 30.05 3.42
C ASP A 223 -40.75 29.89 3.32
N ASN A 224 -41.26 28.71 2.95
CA ASN A 224 -42.71 28.41 2.89
C ASN A 224 -43.11 27.00 3.37
N ASP A 225 -42.19 26.17 3.90
CA ASP A 225 -42.51 24.80 4.33
C ASP A 225 -41.71 24.38 5.58
N HIS A 226 -42.34 23.55 6.42
CA HIS A 226 -41.74 23.01 7.64
C HIS A 226 -41.78 21.48 7.59
N LYS A 227 -40.63 20.86 7.35
CA LYS A 227 -40.50 19.40 7.39
C LYS A 227 -40.02 18.98 8.78
N THR A 228 -40.80 18.12 9.44
CA THR A 228 -40.40 17.50 10.72
C THR A 228 -40.16 16.02 10.52
N ILE A 229 -38.95 15.59 10.80
CA ILE A 229 -38.47 14.21 10.76
C ILE A 229 -38.49 13.69 12.19
N THR A 230 -39.19 12.59 12.45
CA THR A 230 -39.27 12.03 13.81
C THR A 230 -38.21 10.97 13.98
N ALA A 231 -37.35 11.11 14.99
CA ALA A 231 -36.32 10.12 15.30
C ALA A 231 -36.87 9.02 16.22
N PHE A 232 -36.43 7.77 16.01
CA PHE A 232 -36.71 6.62 16.87
C PHE A 232 -38.20 6.43 17.22
N LYS A 233 -39.07 6.56 16.21
CA LYS A 233 -40.53 6.45 16.37
C LYS A 233 -40.90 5.12 17.05
N ASP A 234 -41.75 5.21 18.08
CA ASP A 234 -42.25 4.07 18.86
C ASP A 234 -41.20 3.30 19.69
N TYR A 235 -39.97 3.82 19.82
CA TYR A 235 -38.96 3.22 20.69
C TYR A 235 -39.26 3.45 22.18
N SER A 236 -39.32 2.37 22.95
CA SER A 236 -39.55 2.40 24.40
C SER A 236 -38.57 1.52 25.20
N GLY A 237 -37.47 1.10 24.56
CA GLY A 237 -36.46 0.23 25.15
C GLY A 237 -35.36 0.96 25.94
N GLU A 238 -34.30 0.23 26.25
CA GLU A 238 -33.13 0.74 26.97
C GLU A 238 -32.28 1.68 26.09
N THR A 239 -31.74 2.75 26.65
CA THR A 239 -30.84 3.63 25.91
C THR A 239 -29.42 3.52 26.43
N LYS A 240 -28.45 3.76 25.55
CA LYS A 240 -27.02 3.83 25.91
C LYS A 240 -26.50 5.25 25.67
N THR A 241 -25.73 5.77 26.62
CA THR A 241 -25.05 7.05 26.45
C THR A 241 -23.76 6.82 25.67
N ILE A 242 -23.59 7.56 24.57
CA ILE A 242 -22.40 7.53 23.71
C ILE A 242 -21.93 8.95 23.43
N ASN A 243 -20.75 9.09 22.85
CA ASN A 243 -20.26 10.39 22.41
C ASN A 243 -20.98 10.84 21.13
N LEU A 244 -21.22 12.14 21.01
CA LEU A 244 -21.72 12.79 19.80
C LEU A 244 -20.56 12.92 18.79
N ASP A 245 -20.23 11.81 18.14
CA ASP A 245 -19.14 11.68 17.20
C ASP A 245 -19.61 11.11 15.85
N ALA A 246 -18.66 10.72 14.99
CA ALA A 246 -18.97 10.12 13.70
C ALA A 246 -19.78 8.81 13.81
N SER A 247 -19.67 8.07 14.92
CA SER A 247 -20.42 6.85 15.16
C SER A 247 -21.90 7.18 15.45
N TYR A 248 -22.18 8.24 16.20
CA TYR A 248 -23.56 8.70 16.39
C TYR A 248 -24.21 9.17 15.07
N ILE A 249 -23.49 9.95 14.26
CA ILE A 249 -24.00 10.40 12.96
C ILE A 249 -24.28 9.20 12.04
N ALA A 250 -23.37 8.22 12.01
CA ALA A 250 -23.58 7.00 11.24
C ALA A 250 -24.79 6.17 11.74
N ALA A 251 -25.10 6.20 13.04
CA ALA A 251 -26.29 5.54 13.57
C ALA A 251 -27.59 6.26 13.14
N LEU A 252 -27.57 7.60 13.07
CA LEU A 252 -28.68 8.39 12.55
C LEU A 252 -28.90 8.16 11.05
N ASP A 253 -27.83 7.98 10.26
CA ASP A 253 -27.94 7.66 8.83
C ASP A 253 -28.75 6.36 8.59
N ILE A 254 -28.57 5.36 9.46
CA ILE A 254 -29.36 4.11 9.42
C ILE A 254 -30.82 4.39 9.77
N GLN A 255 -31.06 5.20 10.80
CA GLN A 255 -32.42 5.51 11.28
C GLN A 255 -33.25 6.25 10.22
N PHE A 256 -32.62 7.15 9.47
CA PHE A 256 -33.34 8.05 8.56
C PHE A 256 -33.34 7.61 7.11
N SER A 257 -32.73 6.48 6.75
CA SER A 257 -32.61 6.08 5.34
C SER A 257 -33.92 5.80 4.62
N GLN A 258 -35.02 5.62 5.36
CA GLN A 258 -36.36 5.41 4.81
C GLN A 258 -37.19 6.71 4.76
N GLU A 259 -36.71 7.80 5.36
CA GLU A 259 -37.32 9.12 5.25
C GLU A 259 -36.64 9.91 4.13
N ASP A 260 -37.42 10.66 3.34
CA ASP A 260 -36.97 11.34 2.12
C ASP A 260 -35.66 12.12 2.33
N VAL A 261 -34.61 11.47 1.83
CA VAL A 261 -33.19 11.56 2.18
C VAL A 261 -32.57 12.90 1.75
N ASN A 262 -33.20 13.60 0.81
CA ASN A 262 -32.76 14.91 0.32
C ASN A 262 -32.75 16.03 1.37
N THR A 263 -33.54 15.91 2.45
CA THR A 263 -33.62 16.92 3.51
C THR A 263 -32.56 16.80 4.61
N LEU A 264 -32.04 15.60 4.87
CA LEU A 264 -30.94 15.39 5.83
C LEU A 264 -29.57 15.64 5.20
N HIS A 265 -29.48 15.54 3.88
CA HIS A 265 -28.21 15.55 3.15
C HIS A 265 -27.46 16.88 3.08
N GLN A 266 -28.02 17.98 3.59
CA GLN A 266 -27.20 19.18 3.78
C GLN A 266 -26.20 18.99 4.94
N ASN A 267 -26.49 18.14 5.94
CA ASN A 267 -25.57 17.76 7.03
C ASN A 267 -24.87 18.96 7.70
N ASN A 268 -25.51 20.13 7.75
CA ASN A 268 -24.86 21.38 8.15
C ASN A 268 -24.50 21.38 9.63
N LEU A 269 -25.41 20.93 10.50
CA LEU A 269 -25.14 20.82 11.94
C LEU A 269 -24.02 19.80 12.23
N PRO A 270 -24.06 18.53 11.74
CA PRO A 270 -22.94 17.60 11.89
C PRO A 270 -21.61 18.12 11.33
N LYS A 271 -21.63 18.84 10.21
CA LYS A 271 -20.43 19.46 9.60
C LYS A 271 -19.83 20.51 10.52
N LEU A 272 -20.65 21.39 11.11
CA LEU A 272 -20.19 22.41 12.06
C LEU A 272 -19.65 21.80 13.36
N LEU A 273 -20.29 20.75 13.89
CA LEU A 273 -19.76 20.00 15.03
C LEU A 273 -18.42 19.36 14.74
N LYS A 274 -18.24 18.77 13.55
CA LYS A 274 -16.95 18.22 13.10
C LYS A 274 -15.87 19.31 13.02
N GLN A 275 -16.21 20.48 12.50
CA GLN A 275 -15.30 21.64 12.47
C GLN A 275 -14.89 22.09 13.88
N ASN A 276 -15.81 22.06 14.84
CA ASN A 276 -15.51 22.34 16.23
C ASN A 276 -14.59 21.28 16.84
N ALA A 277 -14.90 19.99 16.66
CA ALA A 277 -14.10 18.89 17.18
C ALA A 277 -12.65 18.93 16.69
N LEU A 278 -12.40 19.25 15.42
CA LEU A 278 -11.05 19.41 14.87
C LEU A 278 -10.24 20.51 15.59
N ARG A 279 -10.90 21.59 16.03
CA ARG A 279 -10.22 22.69 16.73
C ARG A 279 -9.86 22.33 18.17
N TYR A 280 -10.69 21.53 18.84
CA TYR A 280 -10.35 20.95 20.14
C TYR A 280 -9.25 19.87 20.00
N GLN A 281 -9.28 19.07 18.93
CA GLN A 281 -8.23 18.08 18.64
C GLN A 281 -6.86 18.74 18.45
N GLU A 282 -6.77 19.87 17.75
CA GLU A 282 -5.48 20.57 17.60
C GLU A 282 -4.90 21.03 18.94
N ILE A 283 -5.74 21.40 19.91
CA ILE A 283 -5.30 21.75 21.26
C ILE A 283 -4.86 20.50 22.03
N ASP A 284 -5.65 19.43 21.95
CA ASP A 284 -5.32 18.16 22.61
C ASP A 284 -4.02 17.57 22.06
N ASP A 285 -3.76 17.63 20.76
CA ASP A 285 -2.51 17.18 20.13
C ASP A 285 -1.29 17.92 20.71
N ILE A 286 -1.41 19.24 20.95
CA ILE A 286 -0.34 20.06 21.55
C ILE A 286 -0.12 19.67 23.01
N LEU A 287 -1.20 19.51 23.78
CA LEU A 287 -1.13 19.14 25.20
C LEU A 287 -0.60 17.72 25.38
N SER A 288 -1.05 16.77 24.56
CA SER A 288 -0.61 15.37 24.52
C SER A 288 0.87 15.24 24.15
N ALA A 289 1.40 16.13 23.29
CA ALA A 289 2.82 16.19 22.99
C ALA A 289 3.67 16.75 24.16
N LEU A 290 3.06 17.46 25.11
CA LEU A 290 3.72 18.06 26.27
C LEU A 290 3.60 17.22 27.55
N GLY A 291 2.65 16.29 27.61
CA GLY A 291 2.39 15.46 28.78
C GLY A 291 1.05 14.72 28.68
N LYS A 292 0.50 14.33 29.84
CA LYS A 292 -0.83 13.71 29.89
C LYS A 292 -1.91 14.77 29.61
N SER A 293 -2.77 14.49 28.65
CA SER A 293 -3.91 15.32 28.27
C SER A 293 -5.18 14.46 28.24
N ASP A 294 -6.29 15.07 28.64
CA ASP A 294 -7.65 14.53 28.49
C ASP A 294 -8.55 15.70 28.11
N PHE A 295 -8.15 16.41 27.04
CA PHE A 295 -8.68 17.73 26.73
C PHE A 295 -9.94 17.71 25.86
N LEU A 296 -10.20 16.59 25.19
CA LEU A 296 -11.30 16.49 24.23
C LEU A 296 -12.67 16.65 24.93
N PRO A 297 -13.59 17.43 24.34
CA PRO A 297 -14.89 17.67 24.92
C PRO A 297 -15.77 16.42 24.86
N GLU A 298 -16.34 16.01 26.00
CA GLU A 298 -17.23 14.85 26.09
C GLU A 298 -18.70 15.21 25.75
N PHE A 299 -18.98 15.54 24.49
CA PHE A 299 -20.37 15.75 24.06
C PHE A 299 -21.11 14.40 24.09
N LYS A 300 -22.17 14.27 24.88
CA LYS A 300 -22.88 13.00 25.05
C LYS A 300 -24.30 13.05 24.48
N VAL A 301 -24.72 11.93 23.94
CA VAL A 301 -26.08 11.68 23.45
C VAL A 301 -26.52 10.29 23.85
N LYS A 302 -27.82 10.04 23.80
CA LYS A 302 -28.40 8.71 23.99
C LYS A 302 -28.89 8.17 22.66
N VAL A 303 -28.62 6.88 22.46
CA VAL A 303 -29.13 6.08 21.34
C VAL A 303 -29.94 4.91 21.89
N PRO A 304 -30.92 4.41 21.13
CA PRO A 304 -31.51 3.09 21.39
C PRO A 304 -30.43 2.02 21.57
N TYR A 305 -30.67 1.06 22.45
CA TYR A 305 -29.77 -0.06 22.66
C TYR A 305 -30.47 -1.38 22.36
N TYR A 306 -29.87 -2.14 21.46
CA TYR A 306 -30.30 -3.44 20.98
C TYR A 306 -29.10 -4.40 21.12
N PRO A 307 -28.91 -5.03 22.30
CA PRO A 307 -27.74 -5.86 22.56
C PRO A 307 -27.65 -7.01 21.57
N LEU A 308 -26.45 -7.30 21.08
CA LEU A 308 -26.21 -8.44 20.19
C LEU A 308 -26.08 -9.72 21.01
N ASP A 309 -26.82 -10.77 20.62
CA ASP A 309 -26.59 -12.10 21.18
C ASP A 309 -25.37 -12.78 20.53
N SER A 310 -24.96 -13.93 21.08
CA SER A 310 -23.79 -14.66 20.58
C SER A 310 -23.95 -15.14 19.14
N LEU A 311 -25.15 -15.55 18.73
CA LEU A 311 -25.41 -16.01 17.37
C LEU A 311 -25.39 -14.84 16.37
N GLU A 312 -25.98 -13.70 16.76
CA GLU A 312 -25.92 -12.47 15.97
C GLU A 312 -24.48 -11.99 15.78
N ARG A 313 -23.65 -12.05 16.83
CA ARG A 313 -22.22 -11.70 16.75
C ARG A 313 -21.46 -12.64 15.82
N ASP A 314 -21.66 -13.95 15.94
CA ASP A 314 -21.05 -14.95 15.06
C ASP A 314 -21.44 -14.74 13.59
N ASP A 315 -22.70 -14.34 13.34
CA ASP A 315 -23.19 -14.00 12.00
C ASP A 315 -22.49 -12.76 11.43
N ILE A 316 -22.32 -11.73 12.25
CA ILE A 316 -21.61 -10.49 11.88
C ILE A 316 -20.14 -10.79 11.56
N ASP A 317 -19.46 -11.53 12.43
CA ASP A 317 -18.04 -11.88 12.24
C ASP A 317 -17.83 -12.71 10.97
N SER A 318 -18.75 -13.64 10.70
CA SER A 318 -18.77 -14.41 9.45
C SER A 318 -18.99 -13.52 8.22
N THR A 319 -19.92 -12.57 8.31
CA THR A 319 -20.19 -11.57 7.26
C THR A 319 -18.93 -10.77 6.92
N VAL A 320 -18.26 -10.22 7.95
CA VAL A 320 -17.00 -9.48 7.81
C VAL A 320 -15.92 -10.34 7.15
N ALA A 321 -15.81 -11.62 7.55
CA ALA A 321 -14.83 -12.55 7.00
C ALA A 321 -15.10 -12.85 5.51
N TYR A 322 -16.35 -13.11 5.12
CA TYR A 322 -16.72 -13.33 3.72
C TYR A 322 -16.47 -12.09 2.86
N TYR A 323 -16.87 -10.91 3.35
CA TYR A 323 -16.64 -9.65 2.66
C TYR A 323 -15.15 -9.40 2.41
N LYS A 324 -14.30 -9.56 3.43
CA LYS A 324 -12.84 -9.35 3.29
C LYS A 324 -12.24 -10.23 2.19
N LYS A 325 -12.57 -11.53 2.19
CA LYS A 325 -12.09 -12.49 1.19
C LYS A 325 -12.63 -12.17 -0.21
N ALA A 326 -13.92 -11.86 -0.33
CA ALA A 326 -14.55 -11.52 -1.60
C ALA A 326 -13.94 -10.23 -2.18
N ARG A 327 -13.75 -9.22 -1.34
CA ARG A 327 -13.12 -7.96 -1.72
C ARG A 327 -11.71 -8.20 -2.25
N GLU A 328 -10.86 -8.89 -1.49
CA GLU A 328 -9.48 -9.20 -1.91
C GLU A 328 -9.42 -9.90 -3.27
N LEU A 329 -10.23 -10.96 -3.47
CA LEU A 329 -10.29 -11.67 -4.75
C LEU A 329 -10.83 -10.79 -5.88
N SER A 330 -11.90 -10.02 -5.63
CA SER A 330 -12.47 -9.13 -6.63
C SER A 330 -11.46 -8.05 -7.07
N GLU A 331 -10.74 -7.45 -6.12
CA GLU A 331 -9.72 -6.45 -6.42
C GLU A 331 -8.54 -7.05 -7.19
N SER A 332 -8.12 -8.28 -6.84
CA SER A 332 -7.09 -9.01 -7.56
C SER A 332 -7.46 -9.28 -9.03
N ILE A 333 -8.74 -9.44 -9.35
CA ILE A 333 -9.22 -9.65 -10.72
C ILE A 333 -9.34 -8.30 -11.44
N LEU A 334 -10.04 -7.34 -10.81
CA LEU A 334 -10.34 -6.04 -11.41
C LEU A 334 -9.08 -5.20 -11.68
N HIS A 335 -8.04 -5.33 -10.86
CA HIS A 335 -6.77 -4.62 -11.02
C HIS A 335 -5.67 -5.43 -11.74
N ASN A 336 -5.99 -6.62 -12.26
CA ASN A 336 -5.02 -7.40 -13.03
C ASN A 336 -4.80 -6.75 -14.42
N SER A 337 -3.58 -6.32 -14.71
CA SER A 337 -3.26 -5.64 -15.97
C SER A 337 -3.48 -6.53 -17.19
N GLN A 338 -3.13 -7.82 -17.12
CA GLN A 338 -3.29 -8.76 -18.21
C GLN A 338 -4.77 -9.00 -18.53
N LEU A 339 -5.62 -9.19 -17.51
CA LEU A 339 -7.07 -9.32 -17.71
C LEU A 339 -7.70 -8.05 -18.29
N ASN A 340 -7.23 -6.88 -17.85
CA ASN A 340 -7.73 -5.61 -18.36
C ASN A 340 -7.38 -5.38 -19.83
N ILE A 341 -6.31 -5.99 -20.34
CA ILE A 341 -5.99 -6.00 -21.78
C ILE A 341 -6.85 -7.05 -22.47
N LEU A 342 -6.89 -8.28 -21.95
CA LEU A 342 -7.61 -9.40 -22.56
C LEU A 342 -9.11 -9.14 -22.71
N LYS A 343 -9.76 -8.49 -21.74
CA LYS A 343 -11.20 -8.17 -21.82
C LYS A 343 -11.58 -7.29 -23.01
N LEU A 344 -10.62 -6.60 -23.63
CA LEU A 344 -10.88 -5.75 -24.81
C LEU A 344 -11.01 -6.59 -26.08
N SER A 345 -10.47 -7.80 -26.10
CA SER A 345 -10.41 -8.66 -27.29
C SER A 345 -11.02 -10.05 -27.10
N ASP A 346 -11.22 -10.50 -25.86
CA ASP A 346 -11.78 -11.82 -25.53
C ASP A 346 -13.12 -11.69 -24.78
N GLU A 347 -14.18 -12.20 -25.41
CA GLU A 347 -15.55 -12.14 -24.89
C GLU A 347 -15.71 -12.89 -23.56
N THR A 348 -14.95 -13.98 -23.36
CA THR A 348 -14.99 -14.77 -22.12
C THR A 348 -14.41 -13.99 -20.96
N THR A 349 -13.26 -13.35 -21.16
CA THR A 349 -12.61 -12.49 -20.16
C THR A 349 -13.45 -11.26 -19.86
N ALA A 350 -14.07 -10.64 -20.89
CA ALA A 350 -14.99 -9.53 -20.72
C ALA A 350 -16.20 -9.92 -19.85
N TYR A 351 -16.79 -11.08 -20.12
CA TYR A 351 -17.88 -11.65 -19.32
C TYR A 351 -17.46 -11.86 -17.85
N GLN A 352 -16.31 -12.51 -17.61
CA GLN A 352 -15.79 -12.77 -16.26
C GLN A 352 -15.54 -11.47 -15.50
N TYR A 353 -14.90 -10.49 -16.13
CA TYR A 353 -14.62 -9.19 -15.56
C TYR A 353 -15.92 -8.44 -15.19
N ASN A 354 -16.89 -8.40 -16.11
CA ASN A 354 -18.17 -7.72 -15.88
C ASN A 354 -19.03 -8.45 -14.84
N THR A 355 -18.90 -9.77 -14.72
CA THR A 355 -19.53 -10.55 -13.64
C THR A 355 -19.00 -10.14 -12.28
N VAL A 356 -17.68 -9.98 -12.14
CA VAL A 356 -17.07 -9.48 -10.89
C VAL A 356 -17.54 -8.07 -10.56
N LEU A 357 -17.64 -7.17 -11.56
CA LEU A 357 -18.19 -5.83 -11.34
C LEU A 357 -19.63 -5.87 -10.85
N LYS A 358 -20.46 -6.72 -11.46
CA LYS A 358 -21.88 -6.87 -11.09
C LYS A 358 -22.02 -7.41 -9.66
N ILE A 359 -21.27 -8.45 -9.30
CA ILE A 359 -21.26 -8.99 -7.93
C ILE A 359 -20.73 -7.95 -6.94
N LYS A 360 -19.67 -7.20 -7.29
CA LYS A 360 -19.13 -6.14 -6.43
C LYS A 360 -20.18 -5.06 -6.14
N LYS A 361 -20.92 -4.63 -7.17
CA LYS A 361 -21.99 -3.64 -7.04
C LYS A 361 -23.15 -4.19 -6.21
N ASP A 362 -23.69 -5.33 -6.60
CA ASP A 362 -24.96 -5.83 -6.07
C ASP A 362 -24.81 -6.50 -4.68
N PHE A 363 -23.66 -7.10 -4.38
CA PHE A 363 -23.44 -7.85 -3.13
C PHE A 363 -22.44 -7.20 -2.20
N LEU A 364 -21.24 -6.85 -2.69
CA LEU A 364 -20.15 -6.42 -1.81
C LEU A 364 -20.36 -4.97 -1.31
N THR A 365 -20.87 -4.08 -2.16
CA THR A 365 -21.08 -2.66 -1.81
C THR A 365 -22.08 -2.50 -0.66
N PRO A 366 -23.27 -3.14 -0.68
CA PRO A 366 -24.15 -3.18 0.49
C PRO A 366 -23.45 -3.68 1.77
N ILE A 367 -22.77 -4.83 1.67
CA ILE A 367 -22.12 -5.45 2.84
C ILE A 367 -20.98 -4.58 3.38
N GLN A 368 -20.31 -3.80 2.53
CA GLN A 368 -19.26 -2.87 2.95
C GLN A 368 -19.75 -1.87 4.00
N GLU A 369 -20.96 -1.32 3.84
CA GLU A 369 -21.53 -0.39 4.82
C GLU A 369 -21.77 -1.07 6.16
N MET A 370 -22.31 -2.29 6.15
CA MET A 370 -22.48 -3.08 7.37
C MET A 370 -21.14 -3.38 8.07
N VAL A 371 -20.10 -3.71 7.31
CA VAL A 371 -18.74 -3.92 7.84
C VAL A 371 -18.17 -2.62 8.42
N ARG A 372 -18.46 -1.47 7.81
CA ARG A 372 -18.10 -0.16 8.36
C ARG A 372 -18.81 0.09 9.70
N TYR A 373 -20.10 -0.20 9.81
CA TYR A 373 -20.86 -0.06 11.04
C TYR A 373 -20.37 -0.97 12.17
N ASP A 374 -19.93 -2.20 11.86
CA ASP A 374 -19.25 -3.06 12.84
C ASP A 374 -17.96 -2.42 13.34
N SER A 375 -17.14 -1.86 12.43
CA SER A 375 -15.88 -1.21 12.80
C SER A 375 -16.06 0.04 13.67
N LEU A 376 -17.22 0.71 13.56
CA LEU A 376 -17.61 1.84 14.39
C LEU A 376 -18.29 1.41 15.71
N SER A 377 -18.51 0.11 15.91
CA SER A 377 -19.21 -0.45 17.08
C SER A 377 -20.62 0.11 17.28
N ILE A 378 -21.36 0.33 16.18
CA ILE A 378 -22.71 0.93 16.22
C ILE A 378 -23.85 -0.04 15.93
N LEU A 379 -23.56 -1.31 15.64
CA LEU A 379 -24.58 -2.31 15.31
C LEU A 379 -25.58 -2.57 16.46
N GLU A 380 -25.19 -2.25 17.70
CA GLU A 380 -26.07 -2.32 18.87
C GLU A 380 -27.01 -1.12 18.98
N TYR A 381 -26.88 -0.11 18.12
CA TYR A 381 -27.66 1.15 18.20
C TYR A 381 -28.78 1.23 17.16
N THR A 382 -29.00 0.15 16.42
CA THR A 382 -30.06 0.04 15.42
C THR A 382 -30.74 -1.33 15.52
N SER A 383 -32.03 -1.38 15.19
CA SER A 383 -32.72 -2.67 15.09
C SER A 383 -32.21 -3.46 13.89
N ARG A 384 -32.27 -4.79 13.97
CA ARG A 384 -31.74 -5.63 12.88
C ARG A 384 -32.55 -5.51 11.60
N LYS A 385 -33.82 -5.13 11.71
CA LYS A 385 -34.69 -4.86 10.58
C LYS A 385 -34.29 -3.56 9.89
N GLU A 386 -34.12 -2.47 10.64
CA GLU A 386 -33.67 -1.18 10.06
C GLU A 386 -32.30 -1.33 9.40
N LEU A 387 -31.36 -2.04 10.04
CA LEU A 387 -30.06 -2.34 9.44
C LEU A 387 -30.20 -3.07 8.10
N LEU A 388 -31.06 -4.09 8.01
CA LEU A 388 -31.28 -4.85 6.78
C LEU A 388 -31.89 -3.96 5.68
N ASP A 389 -32.94 -3.22 6.03
CA ASP A 389 -33.66 -2.34 5.11
C ASP A 389 -32.77 -1.17 4.62
N HIS A 390 -31.84 -0.70 5.46
CA HIS A 390 -30.85 0.31 5.10
C HIS A 390 -29.78 -0.24 4.15
N VAL A 391 -29.16 -1.36 4.52
CA VAL A 391 -28.07 -1.98 3.74
C VAL A 391 -28.55 -2.37 2.34
N PHE A 392 -29.82 -2.79 2.20
CA PHE A 392 -30.42 -3.19 0.93
C PHE A 392 -31.62 -2.33 0.53
N ALA A 393 -31.41 -1.01 0.40
CA ALA A 393 -32.47 -0.05 0.14
C ALA A 393 -33.18 -0.17 -1.23
N GLU A 394 -32.45 -0.56 -2.30
CA GLU A 394 -33.03 -0.64 -3.66
C GLU A 394 -33.70 -1.99 -3.94
N ASP A 395 -33.01 -3.09 -3.67
CA ASP A 395 -33.52 -4.45 -3.85
C ASP A 395 -32.61 -5.47 -3.17
N LEU A 396 -33.18 -6.62 -2.80
CA LEU A 396 -32.41 -7.74 -2.26
C LEU A 396 -31.65 -8.47 -3.38
N PRO A 397 -30.33 -8.70 -3.22
CA PRO A 397 -29.52 -9.39 -4.21
C PRO A 397 -30.02 -10.80 -4.50
N LYS A 398 -30.13 -11.16 -5.79
CA LYS A 398 -30.56 -12.48 -6.25
C LYS A 398 -29.38 -13.25 -6.84
N PRO A 399 -29.35 -14.59 -6.72
CA PRO A 399 -28.26 -15.40 -7.25
C PRO A 399 -28.17 -15.39 -8.78
N ASN A 400 -29.26 -15.04 -9.47
CA ASN A 400 -29.32 -14.93 -10.93
C ASN A 400 -29.17 -13.46 -11.34
N MET A 401 -28.30 -13.20 -12.31
CA MET A 401 -28.03 -11.86 -12.83
C MET A 401 -27.73 -11.88 -14.32
N THR A 402 -28.18 -10.85 -15.02
CA THR A 402 -27.82 -10.60 -16.42
C THR A 402 -26.55 -9.76 -16.49
N ILE A 403 -25.54 -10.25 -17.22
CA ILE A 403 -24.24 -9.62 -17.42
C ILE A 403 -24.18 -9.01 -18.82
N ALA A 404 -24.04 -7.69 -18.89
CA ALA A 404 -23.79 -6.99 -20.15
C ALA A 404 -22.30 -7.12 -20.54
N ILE A 405 -22.05 -7.35 -21.82
CA ILE A 405 -20.72 -7.43 -22.42
C ILE A 405 -20.70 -6.43 -23.58
N GLU A 406 -19.82 -5.45 -23.52
CA GLU A 406 -19.65 -4.44 -24.57
C GLU A 406 -18.31 -4.66 -25.27
N MET A 407 -18.36 -4.99 -26.56
CA MET A 407 -17.18 -5.12 -27.42
C MET A 407 -17.48 -4.49 -28.79
N ASP A 408 -16.59 -3.63 -29.28
CA ASP A 408 -16.68 -3.02 -30.61
C ASP A 408 -18.05 -2.39 -30.95
N SER A 409 -18.67 -1.70 -29.99
CA SER A 409 -20.01 -1.08 -30.10
C SER A 409 -21.20 -2.06 -30.24
N ILE A 410 -20.97 -3.35 -30.00
CA ILE A 410 -22.02 -4.37 -29.90
C ILE A 410 -22.18 -4.74 -28.42
N THR A 411 -23.38 -4.53 -27.89
CA THR A 411 -23.76 -4.97 -26.54
C THR A 411 -24.43 -6.35 -26.64
N SER A 412 -23.84 -7.35 -26.00
CA SER A 412 -24.47 -8.66 -25.79
C SER A 412 -24.76 -8.85 -24.29
N THR A 413 -25.67 -9.77 -23.97
CA THR A 413 -26.01 -10.10 -22.58
C THR A 413 -25.94 -11.59 -22.36
N LYS A 414 -25.39 -12.02 -21.22
CA LYS A 414 -25.35 -13.42 -20.77
C LYS A 414 -25.89 -13.54 -19.36
N GLU A 415 -26.61 -14.62 -19.08
CA GLU A 415 -27.08 -14.93 -17.73
C GLU A 415 -25.96 -15.59 -16.91
N TYR A 416 -25.82 -15.17 -15.66
CA TYR A 416 -24.96 -15.78 -14.66
C TYR A 416 -25.77 -16.18 -13.44
N THR A 417 -25.52 -17.39 -12.94
CA THR A 417 -26.07 -17.89 -11.68
C THR A 417 -24.94 -18.19 -10.72
N ILE A 418 -24.95 -17.58 -9.54
CA ILE A 418 -23.99 -17.87 -8.48
C ILE A 418 -24.08 -19.35 -8.10
N PRO A 419 -22.98 -20.12 -8.17
CA PRO A 419 -22.96 -21.54 -7.82
C PRO A 419 -22.92 -21.71 -6.30
N THR A 420 -24.05 -21.46 -5.63
CA THR A 420 -24.16 -21.53 -4.18
C THR A 420 -25.33 -22.43 -3.76
N SER A 421 -25.12 -23.22 -2.71
CA SER A 421 -26.18 -24.01 -2.06
C SER A 421 -26.90 -23.23 -0.95
N THR A 422 -26.40 -22.04 -0.60
CA THR A 422 -26.96 -21.22 0.47
C THR A 422 -27.87 -20.15 -0.13
N VAL A 423 -29.17 -20.31 0.10
CA VAL A 423 -30.21 -19.35 -0.32
C VAL A 423 -30.84 -18.77 0.95
N PRO A 424 -31.19 -17.47 0.97
CA PRO A 424 -31.81 -16.88 2.14
C PRO A 424 -33.15 -17.56 2.48
N SER A 425 -33.33 -17.97 3.74
CA SER A 425 -34.60 -18.50 4.23
C SER A 425 -35.55 -17.36 4.58
N SER A 426 -36.86 -17.53 4.30
CA SER A 426 -37.90 -16.59 4.72
C SER A 426 -38.06 -16.50 6.24
N GLU A 427 -37.54 -17.47 6.98
CA GLU A 427 -37.57 -17.52 8.46
C GLU A 427 -36.24 -17.07 9.09
N ALA A 428 -35.25 -16.67 8.29
CA ALA A 428 -33.95 -16.26 8.81
C ALA A 428 -34.04 -14.93 9.58
N THR A 429 -33.24 -14.81 10.65
CA THR A 429 -32.97 -13.52 11.29
C THR A 429 -32.27 -12.58 10.31
N SER A 430 -32.40 -11.27 10.49
CA SER A 430 -31.76 -10.29 9.61
C SER A 430 -30.24 -10.46 9.52
N THR A 431 -29.56 -10.77 10.63
CA THR A 431 -28.11 -11.02 10.65
C THR A 431 -27.72 -12.26 9.85
N SER A 432 -28.49 -13.34 9.98
CA SER A 432 -28.30 -14.58 9.22
C SER A 432 -28.57 -14.38 7.72
N TYR A 433 -29.54 -13.51 7.39
CA TYR A 433 -29.84 -13.12 6.03
C TYR A 433 -28.67 -12.35 5.38
N ILE A 434 -28.14 -11.33 6.07
CA ILE A 434 -26.96 -10.56 5.65
C ILE A 434 -25.76 -11.48 5.46
N LYS A 435 -25.50 -12.39 6.41
CA LYS A 435 -24.44 -13.40 6.30
C LYS A 435 -24.59 -14.26 5.05
N THR A 436 -25.82 -14.69 4.76
CA THR A 436 -26.11 -15.52 3.57
C THR A 436 -25.79 -14.75 2.28
N ILE A 437 -26.16 -13.47 2.19
CA ILE A 437 -25.82 -12.62 1.04
C ILE A 437 -24.30 -12.44 0.92
N ALA A 438 -23.60 -12.14 2.01
CA ALA A 438 -22.15 -11.98 1.98
C ALA A 438 -21.45 -13.26 1.52
N LYS A 439 -21.94 -14.42 1.97
CA LYS A 439 -21.48 -15.73 1.50
C LYS A 439 -21.76 -15.94 0.01
N MET A 440 -22.94 -15.60 -0.49
CA MET A 440 -23.26 -15.70 -1.93
C MET A 440 -22.32 -14.83 -2.77
N GLY A 441 -22.07 -13.58 -2.35
CA GLY A 441 -21.11 -12.71 -3.02
C GLY A 441 -19.69 -13.29 -3.04
N TYR A 442 -19.25 -13.87 -1.92
CA TYR A 442 -17.97 -14.58 -1.85
C TYR A 442 -17.91 -15.80 -2.77
N ASP A 443 -18.92 -16.68 -2.74
CA ASP A 443 -18.97 -17.88 -3.57
C ASP A 443 -18.96 -17.51 -5.06
N GLY A 444 -19.69 -16.46 -5.44
CA GLY A 444 -19.73 -15.93 -6.81
C GLY A 444 -18.37 -15.41 -7.28
N ILE A 445 -17.69 -14.60 -6.46
CA ILE A 445 -16.34 -14.12 -6.77
C ILE A 445 -15.34 -15.27 -6.81
N GLN A 446 -15.44 -16.24 -5.90
CA GLN A 446 -14.53 -17.39 -5.86
C GLN A 446 -14.68 -18.27 -7.10
N ALA A 447 -15.90 -18.49 -7.60
CA ALA A 447 -16.14 -19.22 -8.83
C ALA A 447 -15.45 -18.54 -10.02
N ILE A 448 -15.67 -17.24 -10.21
CA ILE A 448 -15.02 -16.49 -11.30
C ILE A 448 -13.50 -16.44 -11.14
N ALA A 449 -12.98 -16.30 -9.93
CA ALA A 449 -11.54 -16.33 -9.67
C ALA A 449 -10.88 -17.63 -10.15
N ASN A 450 -11.56 -18.77 -9.98
CA ASN A 450 -11.06 -20.06 -10.46
C ASN A 450 -11.07 -20.14 -11.99
N GLU A 451 -12.10 -19.62 -12.64
CA GLU A 451 -12.16 -19.58 -14.11
C GLU A 451 -11.09 -18.65 -14.69
N VAL A 452 -10.94 -17.45 -14.13
CA VAL A 452 -9.93 -16.46 -14.52
C VAL A 452 -8.51 -17.01 -14.39
N LYS A 453 -8.23 -17.79 -13.33
CA LYS A 453 -6.93 -18.44 -13.15
C LYS A 453 -6.60 -19.38 -14.30
N GLU A 454 -7.58 -20.14 -14.79
CA GLU A 454 -7.42 -21.01 -15.95
C GLU A 454 -7.20 -20.20 -17.23
N THR A 455 -7.98 -19.15 -17.46
CA THR A 455 -7.82 -18.23 -18.60
C THR A 455 -6.41 -17.64 -18.65
N LEU A 456 -5.90 -17.10 -17.54
CA LEU A 456 -4.55 -16.54 -17.46
C LEU A 456 -3.45 -17.59 -17.68
N ALA A 457 -3.64 -18.81 -17.17
CA ALA A 457 -2.69 -19.90 -17.37
C ALA A 457 -2.68 -20.36 -18.84
N GLN A 458 -3.81 -20.37 -19.51
CA GLN A 458 -3.91 -20.66 -20.94
C GLN A 458 -3.23 -19.57 -21.77
N GLU A 459 -3.54 -18.30 -21.52
CA GLU A 459 -2.94 -17.15 -22.20
C GLU A 459 -1.42 -17.09 -22.04
N LYS A 460 -0.92 -17.33 -20.83
CA LYS A 460 0.53 -17.38 -20.59
C LYS A 460 1.21 -18.49 -21.41
N ARG A 461 0.58 -19.67 -21.51
CA ARG A 461 1.10 -20.79 -22.33
C ARG A 461 1.08 -20.46 -23.82
N GLN A 462 0.04 -19.78 -24.30
CA GLN A 462 -0.06 -19.38 -25.71
C GLN A 462 0.98 -18.31 -26.08
N ASN A 463 1.16 -17.27 -25.24
CA ASN A 463 2.17 -16.25 -25.44
C ASN A 463 3.60 -16.81 -25.39
N GLU A 464 3.89 -17.72 -24.46
CA GLU A 464 5.18 -18.42 -24.42
C GLU A 464 5.41 -19.22 -25.70
N LEU A 465 4.39 -19.95 -26.17
CA LEU A 465 4.50 -20.73 -27.40
C LEU A 465 4.75 -19.84 -28.61
N ALA A 466 4.03 -18.72 -28.75
CA ALA A 466 4.23 -17.79 -29.86
C ALA A 466 5.66 -17.23 -29.91
N ASN A 467 6.19 -16.82 -28.75
CA ASN A 467 7.58 -16.34 -28.63
C ASN A 467 8.60 -17.43 -29.01
N LEU A 468 8.39 -18.67 -28.57
CA LEU A 468 9.26 -19.79 -28.92
C LEU A 468 9.19 -20.11 -30.43
N GLU A 469 8.00 -20.05 -31.05
CA GLU A 469 7.83 -20.27 -32.48
C GLU A 469 8.53 -19.18 -33.31
N GLU A 470 8.45 -17.92 -32.88
CA GLU A 470 9.21 -16.82 -33.49
C GLU A 470 10.72 -17.06 -33.37
N GLU A 471 11.20 -17.46 -32.19
CA GLU A 471 12.62 -17.75 -31.97
C GLU A 471 13.11 -18.94 -32.79
N ILE A 472 12.29 -19.99 -32.96
CA ILE A 472 12.58 -21.14 -33.83
C ILE A 472 12.80 -20.68 -35.28
N ILE A 473 11.92 -19.81 -35.79
CA ILE A 473 12.04 -19.26 -37.14
C ILE A 473 13.34 -18.47 -37.26
N VAL A 474 13.61 -17.56 -36.32
CA VAL A 474 14.84 -16.75 -36.31
C VAL A 474 16.10 -17.62 -36.27
N GLN A 475 16.15 -18.66 -35.43
CA GLN A 475 17.30 -19.56 -35.33
C GLN A 475 17.50 -20.37 -36.61
N ASN A 476 16.43 -20.88 -37.21
CA ASN A 476 16.49 -21.61 -38.47
C ASN A 476 16.97 -20.70 -39.61
N ASP A 477 16.41 -19.51 -39.73
CA ASP A 477 16.77 -18.56 -40.78
C ASP A 477 18.22 -18.08 -40.63
N SER A 478 18.66 -17.83 -39.40
CA SER A 478 20.07 -17.52 -39.09
C SER A 478 21.00 -18.64 -39.53
N LEU A 479 20.66 -19.91 -39.26
CA LEU A 479 21.44 -21.07 -39.67
C LEU A 479 21.54 -21.17 -41.19
N VAL A 480 20.40 -21.04 -41.87
CA VAL A 480 20.29 -21.10 -43.33
C VAL A 480 21.12 -19.99 -43.98
N MET A 481 20.94 -18.75 -43.53
CA MET A 481 21.68 -17.58 -44.03
C MET A 481 23.19 -17.73 -43.80
N PHE A 482 23.59 -18.17 -42.61
CA PHE A 482 25.00 -18.40 -42.29
C PHE A 482 25.61 -19.44 -43.23
N ILE A 483 24.98 -20.60 -43.39
CA ILE A 483 25.48 -21.68 -44.25
C ILE A 483 25.53 -21.24 -45.72
N ASP A 484 24.51 -20.54 -46.21
CA ASP A 484 24.48 -20.07 -47.60
C ASP A 484 25.57 -19.03 -47.87
N SER A 485 25.89 -18.17 -46.89
CA SER A 485 26.99 -17.20 -47.00
C SER A 485 28.38 -17.85 -47.14
N MET A 486 28.54 -19.10 -46.67
CA MET A 486 29.78 -19.86 -46.75
C MET A 486 29.96 -20.60 -48.09
N GLY A 487 28.94 -20.63 -48.95
CA GLY A 487 28.84 -21.52 -50.11
C GLY A 487 29.96 -21.41 -51.16
N THR A 488 30.74 -20.33 -51.15
CA THR A 488 31.87 -20.11 -52.09
C THR A 488 33.24 -20.01 -51.40
N SER A 489 33.29 -19.92 -50.07
CA SER A 489 34.52 -19.66 -49.32
C SER A 489 35.20 -20.90 -48.77
N LEU A 490 34.49 -22.05 -48.70
CA LEU A 490 34.97 -23.27 -48.06
C LEU A 490 35.23 -24.41 -49.06
N PRO A 491 36.20 -25.31 -48.76
CA PRO A 491 36.40 -26.52 -49.54
C PRO A 491 35.19 -27.47 -49.54
N VAL A 492 35.05 -28.26 -50.61
CA VAL A 492 33.85 -29.09 -50.91
C VAL A 492 33.46 -30.05 -49.77
N ASN A 493 34.44 -30.60 -49.06
CA ASN A 493 34.22 -31.54 -47.96
C ASN A 493 33.56 -30.89 -46.73
N TYR A 494 33.79 -29.60 -46.46
CA TYR A 494 33.10 -28.90 -45.36
C TYR A 494 31.70 -28.42 -45.81
N LEU A 495 31.56 -28.05 -47.08
CA LEU A 495 30.25 -27.68 -47.65
C LEU A 495 29.25 -28.84 -47.61
N ALA A 496 29.70 -30.09 -47.76
CA ALA A 496 28.84 -31.26 -47.62
C ALA A 496 28.27 -31.40 -46.20
N ALA A 497 29.12 -31.30 -45.17
CA ALA A 497 28.70 -31.30 -43.77
C ALA A 497 27.76 -30.13 -43.43
N LEU A 498 28.04 -28.91 -43.91
CA LEU A 498 27.16 -27.76 -43.72
C LEU A 498 25.80 -27.94 -44.41
N ARG A 499 25.76 -28.50 -45.62
CA ARG A 499 24.48 -28.82 -46.29
C ARG A 499 23.66 -29.85 -45.52
N GLN A 500 24.32 -30.84 -44.90
CA GLN A 500 23.62 -31.80 -44.04
C GLN A 500 23.03 -31.12 -42.80
N LEU A 501 23.76 -30.20 -42.15
CA LEU A 501 23.23 -29.41 -41.03
C LEU A 501 21.97 -28.63 -41.45
N LYS A 502 22.02 -27.97 -42.61
CA LYS A 502 20.86 -27.25 -43.17
C LYS A 502 19.66 -28.18 -43.46
N SER A 503 19.92 -29.35 -44.05
CA SER A 503 18.89 -30.35 -44.32
C SER A 503 18.28 -30.90 -43.03
N PHE A 504 19.11 -31.16 -42.02
CA PHE A 504 18.66 -31.68 -40.73
C PHE A 504 17.82 -30.65 -39.97
N ALA A 505 18.24 -29.38 -39.94
CA ALA A 505 17.44 -28.29 -39.36
C ALA A 505 16.05 -28.17 -40.02
N SER A 506 16.00 -28.27 -41.36
CA SER A 506 14.74 -28.25 -42.12
C SER A 506 13.85 -29.45 -41.75
N ALA A 507 14.42 -30.63 -41.54
CA ALA A 507 13.69 -31.80 -41.08
C ALA A 507 13.17 -31.63 -39.64
N THR A 508 13.99 -31.09 -38.73
CA THR A 508 13.58 -30.79 -37.35
C THR A 508 12.39 -29.82 -37.33
N LEU A 509 12.42 -28.77 -38.15
CA LEU A 509 11.31 -27.81 -38.26
C LEU A 509 10.04 -28.46 -38.83
N ASN A 510 10.18 -29.31 -39.85
CA ASN A 510 9.06 -30.07 -40.40
C ASN A 510 8.44 -31.01 -39.37
N ASP A 511 9.26 -31.68 -38.56
CA ASP A 511 8.76 -32.59 -37.52
C ASP A 511 8.06 -31.83 -36.39
N TYR A 512 8.57 -30.66 -35.99
CA TYR A 512 7.88 -29.75 -35.10
C TYR A 512 6.48 -29.36 -35.64
N SER A 513 6.39 -28.99 -36.93
CA SER A 513 5.14 -28.56 -37.56
C SER A 513 4.03 -29.62 -37.56
N LYS A 514 4.39 -30.90 -37.42
CA LYS A 514 3.44 -32.03 -37.38
C LYS A 514 2.87 -32.28 -35.99
N VAL A 515 3.36 -31.61 -34.94
CA VAL A 515 2.90 -31.79 -33.56
C VAL A 515 1.53 -31.12 -33.38
N LYS A 516 0.46 -31.92 -33.43
CA LYS A 516 -0.94 -31.43 -33.34
C LYS A 516 -1.46 -31.21 -31.92
N SER A 517 -0.93 -31.95 -30.93
CA SER A 517 -1.41 -31.84 -29.54
C SER A 517 -0.91 -30.55 -28.91
N ALA A 518 -1.85 -29.68 -28.51
CA ALA A 518 -1.55 -28.41 -27.84
C ALA A 518 -0.67 -28.61 -26.58
N GLN A 519 -0.93 -29.67 -25.81
CA GLN A 519 -0.17 -29.97 -24.59
C GLN A 519 1.29 -30.34 -24.88
N ASN A 520 1.55 -31.01 -26.01
CA ASN A 520 2.91 -31.46 -26.36
C ASN A 520 3.68 -30.42 -27.19
N ARG A 521 2.98 -29.44 -27.77
CA ARG A 521 3.57 -28.46 -28.69
C ARG A 521 4.57 -27.55 -27.99
N LEU A 522 4.32 -27.13 -26.74
CA LEU A 522 5.25 -26.28 -25.97
C LEU A 522 6.55 -27.02 -25.64
N THR A 523 6.48 -28.29 -25.23
CA THR A 523 7.67 -29.13 -25.00
C THR A 523 8.45 -29.35 -26.29
N ALA A 524 7.74 -29.62 -27.40
CA ALA A 524 8.36 -29.79 -28.71
C ALA A 524 9.00 -28.50 -29.23
N ALA A 525 8.43 -27.33 -28.95
CA ALA A 525 8.99 -26.03 -29.32
C ALA A 525 10.33 -25.81 -28.59
N ARG A 526 10.36 -26.03 -27.26
CA ARG A 526 11.60 -25.90 -26.46
C ARG A 526 12.71 -26.84 -26.94
N SER A 527 12.39 -28.11 -27.23
CA SER A 527 13.40 -29.06 -27.74
C SER A 527 13.89 -28.71 -29.13
N THR A 528 12.99 -28.28 -30.03
CA THR A 528 13.33 -27.82 -31.39
C THR A 528 14.24 -26.61 -31.35
N LEU A 529 13.91 -25.60 -30.54
CA LEU A 529 14.72 -24.40 -30.37
C LEU A 529 16.13 -24.74 -29.88
N THR A 530 16.23 -25.61 -28.86
CA THR A 530 17.51 -26.06 -28.33
C THR A 530 18.34 -26.76 -29.41
N CYS A 531 17.71 -27.65 -30.19
CA CYS A 531 18.37 -28.33 -31.29
C CYS A 531 18.90 -27.35 -32.35
N LEU A 532 18.08 -26.38 -32.78
CA LEU A 532 18.50 -25.37 -33.76
C LEU A 532 19.65 -24.49 -33.26
N LYS A 533 19.66 -24.10 -31.99
CA LYS A 533 20.80 -23.38 -31.37
C LYS A 533 22.08 -24.21 -31.44
N ASN A 534 22.01 -25.48 -31.07
CA ASN A 534 23.18 -26.38 -31.13
C ASN A 534 23.68 -26.58 -32.57
N LEU A 535 22.75 -26.66 -33.54
CA LEU A 535 23.10 -26.75 -34.97
C LEU A 535 23.77 -25.47 -35.47
N ASN A 536 23.30 -24.29 -35.02
CA ASN A 536 23.95 -23.02 -35.28
C ASN A 536 25.40 -23.01 -34.78
N GLU A 537 25.62 -23.39 -33.52
CA GLU A 537 26.97 -23.45 -32.95
C GLU A 537 27.87 -24.44 -33.70
N LEU A 538 27.37 -25.64 -33.99
CA LEU A 538 28.12 -26.64 -34.76
C LEU A 538 28.44 -26.14 -36.17
N SER A 539 27.51 -25.45 -36.84
CA SER A 539 27.75 -24.88 -38.17
C SER A 539 28.89 -23.85 -38.16
N VAL A 540 28.96 -23.01 -37.12
CA VAL A 540 30.04 -22.05 -36.92
C VAL A 540 31.36 -22.80 -36.69
N THR A 541 31.37 -23.85 -35.87
CA THR A 541 32.58 -24.67 -35.65
C THR A 541 33.05 -25.32 -36.95
N VAL A 542 32.16 -25.93 -37.73
CA VAL A 542 32.48 -26.54 -39.03
C VAL A 542 33.08 -25.51 -39.99
N SER A 543 32.53 -24.28 -40.03
CA SER A 543 33.08 -23.20 -40.86
C SER A 543 34.51 -22.80 -40.47
N LYS A 544 34.90 -22.99 -39.21
CA LYS A 544 36.25 -22.69 -38.67
C LYS A 544 37.23 -23.85 -38.85
N MET A 545 36.77 -25.06 -39.13
CA MET A 545 37.65 -26.25 -39.25
C MET A 545 38.78 -26.11 -40.29
N PRO A 546 38.61 -25.44 -41.45
CA PRO A 546 39.74 -25.19 -42.36
C PRO A 546 40.82 -24.28 -41.73
N THR A 547 40.39 -23.30 -40.94
CA THR A 547 41.30 -22.44 -40.17
C THR A 547 42.00 -23.23 -39.06
N PHE A 548 41.29 -24.14 -38.39
CA PHE A 548 41.89 -25.05 -37.42
C PHE A 548 42.98 -25.91 -38.06
N LYS A 549 42.70 -26.45 -39.24
CA LYS A 549 43.64 -27.27 -40.02
C LYS A 549 44.90 -26.50 -40.39
N SER A 550 44.75 -25.32 -41.00
CA SER A 550 45.88 -24.46 -41.38
C SER A 550 46.68 -24.02 -40.16
N THR A 551 46.01 -23.57 -39.08
CA THR A 551 46.68 -23.18 -37.84
C THR A 551 47.49 -24.32 -37.22
N ILE A 552 46.95 -25.56 -37.22
CA ILE A 552 47.71 -26.73 -36.78
C ILE A 552 48.91 -26.99 -37.68
N GLN A 553 48.75 -26.92 -39.01
CA GLN A 553 49.85 -27.14 -39.95
C GLN A 553 50.97 -26.09 -39.76
N ASP A 554 50.62 -24.82 -39.71
CA ASP A 554 51.57 -23.72 -39.55
C ASP A 554 52.27 -23.79 -38.19
N SER A 555 51.53 -24.06 -37.10
CA SER A 555 52.09 -24.14 -35.75
C SER A 555 53.10 -25.29 -35.60
N TYR A 556 52.91 -26.39 -36.36
CA TYR A 556 53.78 -27.55 -36.34
C TYR A 556 54.84 -27.54 -37.46
N THR A 557 55.07 -26.40 -38.09
CA THR A 557 56.15 -26.20 -39.06
C THR A 557 57.29 -25.44 -38.39
N ASP A 558 58.50 -25.99 -38.42
CA ASP A 558 59.70 -25.34 -37.89
C ASP A 558 60.70 -25.04 -39.01
N ARG A 559 61.48 -23.96 -38.84
CA ARG A 559 62.49 -23.55 -39.82
C ARG A 559 63.83 -24.14 -39.45
N ILE A 560 64.23 -25.15 -40.19
CA ILE A 560 65.49 -25.86 -39.96
C ILE A 560 66.48 -25.48 -41.06
N TRP A 561 67.71 -25.17 -40.66
CA TRP A 561 68.80 -24.94 -41.59
C TRP A 561 69.16 -26.25 -42.30
N ASN A 562 69.01 -26.30 -43.62
CA ASN A 562 69.46 -27.44 -44.42
C ASN A 562 70.96 -27.27 -44.76
N PRO A 563 71.87 -28.08 -44.16
CA PRO A 563 73.30 -27.94 -44.40
C PRO A 563 73.73 -28.39 -45.81
N PHE A 564 72.89 -29.14 -46.54
CA PHE A 564 73.17 -29.60 -47.89
C PHE A 564 72.76 -28.61 -48.99
N MET A 565 71.78 -27.75 -48.70
CA MET A 565 71.30 -26.72 -49.64
C MET A 565 71.67 -25.29 -49.21
N ALA A 566 72.23 -25.11 -48.00
CA ALA A 566 72.56 -23.82 -47.41
C ALA A 566 71.37 -22.83 -47.40
N THR A 567 70.17 -23.34 -47.16
CA THR A 567 68.93 -22.58 -47.08
C THR A 567 68.11 -22.98 -45.86
N LEU A 568 67.30 -22.05 -45.35
CA LEU A 568 66.24 -22.38 -44.39
C LEU A 568 65.15 -23.16 -45.11
N MET A 569 64.81 -24.34 -44.59
CA MET A 569 63.70 -25.16 -45.07
C MET A 569 62.69 -25.35 -43.96
N ASP A 570 61.43 -25.35 -44.35
CA ASP A 570 60.31 -25.63 -43.46
C ASP A 570 60.20 -27.16 -43.29
N GLU A 571 60.26 -27.65 -42.05
CA GLU A 571 60.06 -29.06 -41.71
C GLU A 571 58.90 -29.23 -40.73
N ASP A 572 57.96 -30.13 -41.04
CA ASP A 572 56.91 -30.47 -40.07
C ASP A 572 57.50 -31.22 -38.88
N ILE A 573 57.31 -30.68 -37.68
CA ILE A 573 57.58 -31.38 -36.42
C ILE A 573 56.35 -32.20 -36.01
N LYS A 574 56.57 -33.29 -35.27
CA LYS A 574 55.51 -34.16 -34.73
C LYS A 574 54.46 -34.63 -35.77
N LYS A 575 54.94 -34.98 -36.97
CA LYS A 575 54.15 -35.41 -38.17
C LYS A 575 53.03 -36.41 -37.87
N ARG A 576 53.17 -37.24 -36.83
CA ARG A 576 52.17 -38.24 -36.45
C ARG A 576 50.92 -37.62 -35.82
N ILE A 577 51.07 -36.54 -35.06
CA ILE A 577 49.95 -35.82 -34.43
C ILE A 577 49.18 -35.05 -35.49
N THR A 578 49.88 -34.27 -36.32
CA THR A 578 49.26 -33.51 -37.42
C THR A 578 48.60 -34.43 -38.45
N SER A 579 49.21 -35.58 -38.76
CA SER A 579 48.60 -36.60 -39.62
C SER A 579 47.37 -37.26 -38.98
N ALA A 580 47.38 -37.55 -37.68
CA ALA A 580 46.22 -38.12 -36.99
C ALA A 580 45.03 -37.16 -37.03
N TYR A 581 45.26 -35.87 -36.80
CA TYR A 581 44.21 -34.85 -36.93
C TYR A 581 43.70 -34.74 -38.38
N THR A 582 44.58 -34.42 -39.33
CA THR A 582 44.19 -34.07 -40.71
C THR A 582 43.73 -35.24 -41.57
N LYS A 583 44.23 -36.45 -41.33
CA LYS A 583 43.92 -37.64 -42.15
C LYS A 583 42.88 -38.57 -41.53
N ILE A 584 42.61 -38.44 -40.22
CA ILE A 584 41.73 -39.37 -39.51
C ILE A 584 40.60 -38.63 -38.78
N LEU A 585 40.93 -37.77 -37.80
CA LEU A 585 39.92 -37.13 -36.93
C LEU A 585 39.04 -36.12 -37.67
N GLU A 586 39.65 -35.23 -38.46
CA GLU A 586 38.91 -34.22 -39.22
C GLU A 586 37.93 -34.86 -40.22
N PRO A 587 38.33 -35.83 -41.07
CA PRO A 587 37.38 -36.59 -41.89
C PRO A 587 36.32 -37.35 -41.09
N TYR A 588 36.67 -37.89 -39.92
CA TYR A 588 35.73 -38.59 -39.04
C TYR A 588 34.63 -37.66 -38.54
N PHE A 589 34.96 -36.45 -38.09
CA PHE A 589 33.97 -35.47 -37.64
C PHE A 589 33.03 -35.04 -38.76
N LEU A 590 33.56 -34.72 -39.95
CA LEU A 590 32.73 -34.36 -41.10
C LEU A 590 31.77 -35.50 -41.47
N LYS A 591 32.24 -36.75 -41.43
CA LYS A 591 31.41 -37.93 -41.71
C LYS A 591 30.34 -38.16 -40.64
N GLN A 592 30.63 -37.91 -39.37
CA GLN A 592 29.64 -37.97 -38.27
C GLN A 592 28.51 -36.96 -38.51
N ILE A 593 28.84 -35.74 -38.93
CA ILE A 593 27.86 -34.71 -39.27
C ILE A 593 27.02 -35.14 -40.48
N GLU A 594 27.65 -35.75 -41.49
CA GLU A 594 26.95 -36.20 -42.70
C GLU A 594 26.00 -37.38 -42.48
N GLN A 595 26.36 -38.33 -41.59
CA GLN A 595 25.71 -39.65 -41.56
C GLN A 595 24.94 -39.97 -40.28
N SER A 596 25.24 -39.31 -39.17
CA SER A 596 24.76 -39.71 -37.84
C SER A 596 24.36 -38.53 -36.96
N LEU A 597 24.03 -37.39 -37.55
CA LEU A 597 23.60 -36.20 -36.82
C LEU A 597 22.22 -36.37 -36.16
N THR A 598 22.14 -36.08 -34.86
CA THR A 598 20.90 -36.00 -34.07
C THR A 598 20.93 -34.78 -33.16
N CYS A 599 19.76 -34.33 -32.68
CA CYS A 599 19.70 -33.22 -31.72
C CYS A 599 20.47 -33.50 -30.42
N GLU A 600 20.56 -34.78 -30.02
CA GLU A 600 21.22 -35.21 -28.79
C GLU A 600 22.75 -35.22 -28.92
N ASN A 601 23.28 -35.59 -30.08
CA ASN A 601 24.73 -35.70 -30.27
C ASN A 601 25.38 -34.43 -30.82
N THR A 602 24.61 -33.45 -31.29
CA THR A 602 25.10 -32.20 -31.90
C THR A 602 26.03 -31.43 -30.94
N ILE A 603 25.64 -31.27 -29.67
CA ILE A 603 26.45 -30.58 -28.65
C ILE A 603 27.78 -31.32 -28.45
N ASN A 604 27.70 -32.61 -28.19
CA ASN A 604 28.88 -33.43 -27.90
C ASN A 604 29.85 -33.43 -29.09
N LEU A 605 29.34 -33.50 -30.31
CA LEU A 605 30.14 -33.42 -31.52
C LEU A 605 30.84 -32.05 -31.65
N ASN A 606 30.13 -30.96 -31.37
CA ASN A 606 30.69 -29.61 -31.36
C ASN A 606 31.81 -29.44 -30.32
N GLU A 607 31.59 -29.95 -29.10
CA GLU A 607 32.59 -29.95 -28.02
C GLU A 607 33.81 -30.79 -28.38
N GLN A 608 33.61 -32.00 -28.92
CA GLN A 608 34.71 -32.88 -29.34
C GLN A 608 35.58 -32.25 -30.42
N ILE A 609 35.00 -31.57 -31.42
CA ILE A 609 35.76 -30.90 -32.48
C ILE A 609 36.66 -29.81 -31.88
N ASN A 610 36.07 -28.92 -31.06
CA ASN A 610 36.81 -27.81 -30.43
C ASN A 610 37.87 -28.32 -29.45
N ALA A 611 37.55 -29.29 -28.60
CA ALA A 611 38.47 -29.88 -27.64
C ALA A 611 39.63 -30.61 -28.35
N THR A 612 39.36 -31.30 -29.46
CA THR A 612 40.40 -31.93 -30.29
C THR A 612 41.35 -30.88 -30.85
N TYR A 613 40.82 -29.80 -31.43
CA TYR A 613 41.63 -28.71 -31.96
C TYR A 613 42.54 -28.11 -30.88
N HIS A 614 41.98 -27.74 -29.73
CA HIS A 614 42.75 -27.17 -28.62
C HIS A 614 43.82 -28.12 -28.09
N THR A 615 43.49 -29.39 -27.89
CA THR A 615 44.44 -30.40 -27.40
C THR A 615 45.58 -30.59 -28.39
N VAL A 616 45.27 -30.69 -29.69
CA VAL A 616 46.31 -30.83 -30.73
C VAL A 616 47.23 -29.61 -30.75
N ILE A 617 46.73 -28.38 -30.58
CA ILE A 617 47.60 -27.20 -30.47
C ILE A 617 48.53 -27.30 -29.24
N MET A 618 47.98 -27.65 -28.07
CA MET A 618 48.76 -27.74 -26.82
C MET A 618 49.86 -28.81 -26.84
N LEU A 619 49.67 -29.90 -27.61
CA LEU A 619 50.65 -30.97 -27.72
C LEU A 619 51.97 -30.54 -28.39
N LYS A 620 52.02 -29.35 -29.00
CA LYS A 620 53.23 -28.81 -29.62
C LYS A 620 54.36 -28.63 -28.62
N ASP A 621 54.05 -28.19 -27.41
CA ASP A 621 55.06 -27.84 -26.41
C ASP A 621 55.36 -28.99 -25.42
N ASN A 622 54.65 -30.12 -25.56
CA ASN A 622 54.77 -31.28 -24.66
C ASN A 622 55.71 -32.38 -25.19
N ASP A 623 56.23 -33.28 -24.33
CA ASP A 623 56.92 -34.49 -24.79
C ASP A 623 55.91 -35.52 -25.32
N THR A 624 55.89 -35.72 -26.63
CA THR A 624 54.92 -36.55 -27.34
C THR A 624 55.47 -37.87 -27.85
N LYS A 625 56.73 -38.23 -27.57
CA LYS A 625 57.39 -39.41 -28.17
C LYS A 625 56.58 -40.71 -27.99
N LYS A 626 56.02 -40.92 -26.80
CA LYS A 626 55.21 -42.11 -26.48
C LYS A 626 53.87 -42.10 -27.22
N LEU A 627 53.22 -40.93 -27.31
CA LEU A 627 51.97 -40.73 -28.03
C LEU A 627 52.15 -40.95 -29.53
N GLU A 628 53.18 -40.36 -30.13
CA GLU A 628 53.48 -40.50 -31.56
C GLU A 628 53.83 -41.94 -31.95
N ARG A 629 54.47 -42.71 -31.05
CA ARG A 629 54.69 -44.14 -31.26
C ARG A 629 53.39 -44.93 -31.31
N LYS A 630 52.41 -44.59 -30.48
CA LYS A 630 51.07 -45.21 -30.49
C LYS A 630 50.29 -44.82 -31.76
N LEU A 631 50.28 -43.52 -32.10
CA LEU A 631 49.62 -43.00 -33.31
C LEU A 631 50.19 -43.54 -34.63
N LYS A 632 51.39 -44.15 -34.62
CA LYS A 632 52.02 -44.67 -35.84
C LYS A 632 51.21 -45.79 -36.53
N LYS A 633 50.49 -46.61 -35.77
CA LYS A 633 49.72 -47.75 -36.30
C LYS A 633 48.21 -47.63 -36.09
N GLU A 634 47.77 -46.70 -35.25
CA GLU A 634 46.35 -46.53 -34.95
C GLU A 634 45.63 -45.83 -36.10
N LYS A 635 44.45 -46.35 -36.45
CA LYS A 635 43.57 -45.80 -37.50
C LYS A 635 42.15 -45.58 -37.00
N ASP A 636 41.77 -46.11 -35.84
CA ASP A 636 40.45 -45.90 -35.24
C ASP A 636 40.34 -44.48 -34.66
N PRO A 637 39.43 -43.64 -35.17
CA PRO A 637 39.22 -42.28 -34.66
C PRO A 637 38.90 -42.24 -33.16
N SER A 638 38.13 -43.20 -32.64
CA SER A 638 37.69 -43.20 -31.24
C SER A 638 38.87 -43.45 -30.30
N VAL A 639 39.71 -44.42 -30.65
CA VAL A 639 40.94 -44.74 -29.92
C VAL A 639 41.92 -43.57 -29.97
N ILE A 640 42.00 -42.85 -31.09
CA ILE A 640 42.83 -41.66 -31.21
C ILE A 640 42.31 -40.53 -30.30
N LEU A 641 40.99 -40.30 -30.24
CA LEU A 641 40.40 -39.29 -29.34
C LEU A 641 40.66 -39.60 -27.86
N GLU A 642 40.58 -40.87 -27.47
CA GLU A 642 40.94 -41.32 -26.12
C GLU A 642 42.45 -41.12 -25.85
N MET A 643 43.32 -41.45 -26.81
CA MET A 643 44.77 -41.21 -26.68
C MET A 643 45.14 -39.74 -26.56
N LEU A 644 44.33 -38.85 -27.13
CA LEU A 644 44.46 -37.40 -27.02
C LEU A 644 43.80 -36.83 -25.74
N ASN A 645 43.20 -37.67 -24.89
CA ASN A 645 42.40 -37.27 -23.73
C ASN A 645 41.23 -36.32 -24.08
N VAL A 646 40.69 -36.41 -25.30
CA VAL A 646 39.53 -35.61 -25.72
C VAL A 646 38.23 -36.30 -25.33
N GLN A 647 38.21 -37.63 -25.28
CA GLN A 647 37.12 -38.40 -24.68
C GLN A 647 37.56 -38.92 -23.31
N ASN A 648 36.79 -38.57 -22.27
CA ASN A 648 36.96 -39.10 -20.93
C ASN A 648 36.15 -40.39 -20.80
N THR A 649 36.78 -41.54 -20.97
CA THR A 649 36.24 -42.85 -20.58
C THR A 649 36.62 -43.13 -19.12
N LYS A 650 36.04 -42.36 -18.20
CA LYS A 650 35.70 -42.89 -16.88
C LYS A 650 34.18 -42.84 -16.76
N GLN A 651 33.62 -44.02 -16.57
CA GLN A 651 32.18 -44.33 -16.45
C GLN A 651 31.38 -43.28 -15.71
#